data_AF-A0A507FL12-F1
#
_entry.id   AF-A0A507FL12-F1
#
_cell.length_a   1.000
_cell.length_b   1.000
_cell.length_c   1.000
_cell.angle_alpha   90.00
_cell.angle_beta   90.00
_cell.angle_gamma   90.00
#
_symmetry.space_group_name_H-M   'P 1'
#
loop_
_entity.id
_entity.type
_entity.pdbx_description
1 polymer ?
#
loop_
_entity_poly.entity_id
_entity_poly.type
_entity_poly.pdbx_seq_one_letter_code
_entity_poly.pdbx_strand_id
1 'polypeptide(L)'
;MMRPIQQHVKQIPSLSRGFLTRNGPPKLVSFTVLQLPTPPPPADPTTPQVSPDEAVQVIKSNDRVFVHGVAATPVTLLTALEKRAHELKNVEFVHLHLEKPNPCSSEKYRESFFSNNLFIGANQRKNVAAGISSYVPVFLHEMPALMRKGFLRPDVALINVSPPDRHGFVSLGVEVATALPAVETATTVIAQINPNMPRTHGYSFVHMDSIDYICHVNDPLPEVKAGPPNDVETRIGANIAELVSDGATLQMGIGAIPNAVLAGLKDHKNLGIHTEMFQEGVIPLINSGVITNLNKKFLPGKILTSFIMGSRTLYDYVDDNPSVAFYDASITNDPVIIARNPKVTAINSAVEIDLTGQVCADSVGHKMISGVGGQVDFERGAALSPGGLPIICLPSTAKDGSSRIVPNIREGGGVITTRNHVHYVVTEWGTAFLFGKNLQQRAKALIAIAHPDHRAELERQAFEFLGLRPPSSAASSKIRRTPTQTTQTTQSTQSTESSQFAEPQQSEQVVYEPPVPSVAESVFLPAETPDDVIKQTGDGPAYVIQHSGLMIGRQIEMMNVLVGYEQANKYAVTDHNGVNVGFICEEEVSFAGNILRQVLGTRRVFNAVVLDVHGNVVLKINRPFKWFLNSTITISDANDTVIGEFDYSFSERRVWHPLRRKYDLFLKNKQFAIIEAGFLAWDFVIEGEHPGEVLAAVNRNFAGFAREIFTDTGVYAIHMDNIEDKTRALSLDERAVILGCAITIDIDYFSRHSDHG
;
A
#
# COMPACT_ATOMS: atom_id res chain seq x y z
N MET A 1 0.76 -48.73 28.75
CA MET A 1 1.67 -48.00 29.66
C MET A 1 2.31 -46.90 28.81
N MET A 2 2.05 -45.59 28.94
CA MET A 2 1.54 -44.79 30.06
C MET A 2 2.31 -44.96 31.37
N ARG A 3 3.27 -44.05 31.61
CA ARG A 3 3.31 -43.12 32.77
C ARG A 3 4.24 -41.93 32.44
N PRO A 4 4.10 -40.79 33.15
CA PRO A 4 4.51 -39.47 32.62
C PRO A 4 5.83 -38.94 33.20
N ILE A 5 6.40 -37.94 32.55
CA ILE A 5 7.40 -37.03 33.14
C ILE A 5 6.70 -35.68 33.39
N GLN A 6 6.55 -35.31 34.65
CA GLN A 6 6.14 -33.96 35.09
C GLN A 6 7.37 -33.14 35.51
N GLN A 7 7.20 -31.81 35.59
CA GLN A 7 8.11 -30.81 36.16
C GLN A 7 9.39 -30.57 35.32
N HIS A 8 9.53 -29.46 34.58
CA HIS A 8 9.67 -28.12 35.17
C HIS A 8 9.29 -27.00 34.16
N VAL A 9 8.04 -26.53 34.22
CA VAL A 9 7.71 -25.16 33.75
C VAL A 9 7.72 -24.28 34.98
N LYS A 10 8.80 -23.52 35.18
CA LYS A 10 8.81 -22.44 36.18
C LYS A 10 7.78 -21.39 35.74
N GLN A 11 7.04 -20.88 36.71
CA GLN A 11 6.04 -19.83 36.52
C GLN A 11 6.67 -18.65 35.77
N ILE A 12 6.11 -18.30 34.61
CA ILE A 12 6.26 -16.95 34.06
C ILE A 12 5.40 -16.06 34.96
N PRO A 13 5.98 -15.12 35.73
CA PRO A 13 5.17 -14.20 36.51
C PRO A 13 4.33 -13.34 35.58
N SER A 14 3.07 -13.13 35.94
CA SER A 14 2.13 -12.32 35.18
C SER A 14 2.69 -10.90 34.95
N LEU A 15 2.90 -10.51 33.69
CA LEU A 15 3.26 -9.15 33.27
C LEU A 15 2.08 -8.17 33.40
N SER A 16 1.45 -8.17 34.57
CA SER A 16 0.28 -7.36 34.92
C SER A 16 0.56 -6.48 36.14
N ARG A 17 1.67 -5.71 36.06
CA ARG A 17 2.00 -4.45 36.78
C ARG A 17 3.46 -4.09 36.46
N GLY A 18 3.69 -3.00 35.72
CA GLY A 18 5.04 -2.54 35.37
C GLY A 18 5.14 -1.39 34.37
N PHE A 19 4.14 -1.21 33.49
CA PHE A 19 4.15 -0.17 32.45
C PHE A 19 3.44 1.15 32.83
N LEU A 20 3.40 1.49 34.12
CA LEU A 20 2.85 2.75 34.62
C LEU A 20 3.75 3.35 35.71
N THR A 21 4.86 3.98 35.31
CA THR A 21 5.45 5.20 35.91
C THR A 21 6.76 5.60 35.20
N ARG A 22 6.67 6.12 33.97
CA ARG A 22 7.73 7.00 33.39
C ARG A 22 7.22 7.95 32.30
N ASN A 23 5.92 8.21 32.28
CA ASN A 23 5.29 9.07 31.29
C ASN A 23 5.05 10.46 31.89
N GLY A 24 5.89 11.43 31.52
CA GLY A 24 5.38 12.79 31.37
C GLY A 24 4.37 12.82 30.20
N PRO A 25 3.43 13.78 30.16
CA PRO A 25 2.61 13.96 28.97
C PRO A 25 3.51 14.16 27.74
N PRO A 26 3.12 13.70 26.54
CA PRO A 26 3.82 14.11 25.33
C PRO A 26 3.87 15.65 25.28
N LYS A 27 5.04 16.23 25.00
CA LYS A 27 5.10 17.66 24.66
C LYS A 27 4.14 17.85 23.50
N LEU A 28 3.19 18.79 23.64
CA LEU A 28 2.37 19.18 22.50
C LEU A 28 3.32 19.87 21.53
N VAL A 29 3.78 19.18 20.48
CA VAL A 29 4.33 19.89 19.33
C VAL A 29 3.19 20.79 18.86
N SER A 30 3.48 22.08 18.78
CA SER A 30 2.54 23.08 18.28
C SER A 30 2.38 22.91 16.78
N PHE A 31 1.73 21.82 16.38
CA PHE A 31 0.97 21.79 15.14
C PHE A 31 -0.11 22.84 15.29
N THR A 32 0.01 23.88 14.48
CA THR A 32 -0.87 25.05 14.51
C THR A 32 -2.32 24.66 14.23
N VAL A 33 -3.06 24.29 15.28
CA VAL A 33 -4.44 24.76 15.42
C VAL A 33 -4.33 26.28 15.36
N LEU A 34 -5.01 26.90 14.39
CA LEU A 34 -4.94 28.33 14.11
C LEU A 34 -5.53 29.18 15.25
N GLN A 35 -4.82 29.28 16.37
CA GLN A 35 -4.85 30.49 17.17
C GLN A 35 -4.05 31.56 16.42
N LEU A 36 -4.74 32.64 16.06
CA LEU A 36 -4.12 33.82 15.45
C LEU A 36 -2.99 34.34 16.38
N PRO A 37 -1.81 34.67 15.85
CA PRO A 37 -0.65 34.95 16.68
C PRO A 37 -0.86 36.22 17.51
N THR A 38 -0.64 36.08 18.82
CA THR A 38 -0.19 37.20 19.66
C THR A 38 1.14 37.74 19.11
N PRO A 39 1.48 39.02 19.32
CA PRO A 39 2.72 39.60 18.81
C PRO A 39 3.96 38.80 19.27
N PRO A 40 4.98 38.65 18.42
CA PRO A 40 6.11 37.79 18.71
C PRO A 40 6.88 38.29 19.94
N PRO A 41 7.33 37.39 20.85
CA PRO A 41 8.33 37.73 21.85
C PRO A 41 9.65 38.14 21.18
N PRO A 42 10.57 38.85 21.90
CA PRO A 42 11.83 39.28 21.33
C PRO A 42 12.67 38.11 20.79
N ALA A 43 13.40 38.37 19.70
CA ALA A 43 14.08 37.36 18.88
C ALA A 43 15.33 36.71 19.51
N ASP A 44 15.49 36.76 20.83
CA ASP A 44 16.59 36.12 21.54
C ASP A 44 16.10 34.74 22.05
N PRO A 45 16.71 33.62 21.64
CA PRO A 45 16.22 32.30 22.01
C PRO A 45 16.39 32.07 23.52
N THR A 46 15.28 31.79 24.20
CA THR A 46 15.27 31.37 25.61
C THR A 46 15.88 29.98 25.81
N THR A 47 15.98 29.18 24.74
CA THR A 47 16.64 27.88 24.71
C THR A 47 18.16 28.01 24.94
N PRO A 48 18.74 27.22 25.86
CA PRO A 48 20.19 27.20 26.11
C PRO A 48 21.04 26.99 24.86
N GLN A 49 21.87 27.99 24.54
CA GLN A 49 22.98 27.87 23.59
C GLN A 49 24.21 27.36 24.34
N VAL A 50 24.76 26.23 23.89
CA VAL A 50 25.83 25.48 24.56
C VAL A 50 26.79 24.88 23.53
N SER A 51 28.00 24.50 23.96
CA SER A 51 28.91 23.74 23.10
C SER A 51 28.37 22.32 22.82
N PRO A 52 28.78 21.66 21.72
CA PRO A 52 28.43 20.26 21.45
C PRO A 52 28.77 19.33 22.61
N ASP A 53 29.91 19.55 23.27
CA ASP A 53 30.38 18.78 24.43
C ASP A 53 29.51 18.95 25.68
N GLU A 54 28.90 20.12 25.88
CA GLU A 54 27.95 20.41 26.96
C GLU A 54 26.54 19.87 26.64
N ALA A 55 26.06 20.07 25.40
CA ALA A 55 24.73 19.61 24.99
C ALA A 55 24.55 18.10 25.17
N VAL A 56 25.54 17.32 24.74
CA VAL A 56 25.44 15.85 24.84
C VAL A 56 25.50 15.33 26.28
N GLN A 57 25.84 16.14 27.29
CA GLN A 57 25.92 15.71 28.71
C GLN A 57 24.58 15.18 29.25
N VAL A 58 23.45 15.62 28.68
CA VAL A 58 22.11 15.18 29.10
C VAL A 58 21.87 13.68 28.85
N ILE A 59 22.57 13.11 27.85
CA ILE A 59 22.49 11.68 27.48
C ILE A 59 23.10 10.82 28.59
N LYS A 60 22.41 9.75 28.96
CA LYS A 60 22.77 8.81 30.03
C LYS A 60 22.81 7.38 29.52
N SER A 61 23.43 6.50 30.30
CA SER A 61 23.45 5.07 30.03
C SER A 61 22.03 4.50 29.96
N ASN A 62 21.77 3.64 28.97
CA ASN A 62 20.48 3.07 28.60
C ASN A 62 19.44 4.04 28.00
N ASP A 63 19.81 5.28 27.67
CA ASP A 63 18.95 6.17 26.88
C ASP A 63 18.85 5.69 25.42
N ARG A 64 17.68 5.85 24.81
CA ARG A 64 17.51 5.76 23.35
C ARG A 64 17.74 7.13 22.72
N VAL A 65 18.65 7.20 21.76
CA VAL A 65 19.04 8.43 21.06
C VAL A 65 18.67 8.31 19.59
N PHE A 66 17.74 9.15 19.12
CA PHE A 66 17.52 9.33 17.68
C PHE A 66 18.67 10.14 17.07
N VAL A 67 19.13 9.73 15.90
CA VAL A 67 20.14 10.45 15.12
C VAL A 67 19.54 10.78 13.76
N HIS A 68 19.39 12.07 13.46
CA HIS A 68 18.90 12.59 12.17
C HIS A 68 19.71 11.97 11.02
N GLY A 69 19.03 11.42 10.02
CA GLY A 69 19.64 10.56 9.02
C GLY A 69 20.18 11.31 7.79
N VAL A 70 20.60 10.52 6.80
CA VAL A 70 20.91 10.99 5.45
C VAL A 70 21.98 12.11 5.50
N ALA A 71 21.89 13.10 4.61
CA ALA A 71 22.78 14.26 4.59
C ALA A 71 22.62 15.19 5.81
N ALA A 72 21.62 14.97 6.68
CA ALA A 72 21.47 15.71 7.92
C ALA A 72 22.28 15.13 9.09
N THR A 73 22.95 13.99 8.95
CA THR A 73 23.74 13.32 10.01
C THR A 73 24.57 14.29 10.88
N PRO A 74 24.28 14.41 12.20
CA PRO A 74 24.90 15.41 13.07
C PRO A 74 26.27 14.94 13.61
N VAL A 75 27.25 14.83 12.71
CA VAL A 75 28.60 14.29 13.02
C VAL A 75 29.28 15.02 14.18
N THR A 76 29.11 16.34 14.31
CA THR A 76 29.73 17.13 15.39
C THR A 76 29.16 16.76 16.76
N LEU A 77 27.84 16.54 16.89
CA LEU A 77 27.22 16.02 18.11
C LEU A 77 27.62 14.57 18.39
N LEU A 78 27.69 13.71 17.36
CA LEU A 78 28.17 12.33 17.51
C LEU A 78 29.65 12.28 17.97
N THR A 79 30.49 13.19 17.49
CA THR A 79 31.91 13.29 17.89
C THR A 79 32.05 13.79 19.33
N ALA A 80 31.19 14.70 19.79
CA ALA A 80 31.11 15.07 21.20
C ALA A 80 30.69 13.87 22.07
N LEU A 81 29.69 13.09 21.61
CA LEU A 81 29.22 11.90 22.31
C LEU A 81 30.26 10.76 22.35
N GLU A 82 31.08 10.58 21.31
CA GLU A 82 32.18 9.60 21.27
C GLU A 82 33.15 9.79 22.45
N LYS A 83 33.47 11.04 22.81
CA LYS A 83 34.37 11.34 23.94
C LYS A 83 33.83 10.78 25.26
N ARG A 84 32.51 10.74 25.42
CA ARG A 84 31.78 10.20 26.59
C ARG A 84 31.60 8.67 26.56
N ALA A 85 32.12 7.96 25.56
CA ALA A 85 31.97 6.50 25.47
C ALA A 85 32.45 5.75 26.72
N HIS A 86 33.46 6.27 27.42
CA HIS A 86 34.05 5.64 28.60
C HIS A 86 33.16 5.70 29.86
N GLU A 87 32.22 6.64 29.93
CA GLU A 87 31.27 6.83 31.04
C GLU A 87 29.85 6.30 30.72
N LEU A 88 29.52 6.11 29.45
CA LEU A 88 28.23 5.61 28.98
C LEU A 88 28.21 4.09 28.77
N LYS A 89 27.03 3.49 28.99
CA LYS A 89 26.73 2.07 28.71
C LYS A 89 25.36 1.91 28.04
N ASN A 90 25.23 0.97 27.11
CA ASN A 90 23.97 0.56 26.47
C ASN A 90 23.15 1.72 25.85
N VAL A 91 23.76 2.79 25.35
CA VAL A 91 23.03 3.85 24.64
C VAL A 91 22.60 3.31 23.27
N GLU A 92 21.29 3.32 23.02
CA GLU A 92 20.69 2.76 21.81
C GLU A 92 20.52 3.86 20.76
N PHE A 93 21.17 3.76 19.61
CA PHE A 93 20.92 4.67 18.49
C PHE A 93 19.83 4.14 17.57
N VAL A 94 18.87 4.98 17.20
CA VAL A 94 17.85 4.68 16.18
C VAL A 94 17.93 5.71 15.07
N HIS A 95 18.13 5.26 13.83
CA HIS A 95 18.33 6.14 12.67
C HIS A 95 18.10 5.45 11.32
N LEU A 96 17.79 6.24 10.29
CA LEU A 96 17.96 5.85 8.88
C LEU A 96 19.46 5.68 8.54
N HIS A 97 19.83 5.54 7.27
CA HIS A 97 21.26 5.51 6.93
C HIS A 97 21.94 6.81 7.38
N LEU A 98 23.16 6.71 7.90
CA LEU A 98 23.96 7.86 8.28
C LEU A 98 25.03 8.12 7.21
N GLU A 99 25.27 9.39 6.90
CA GLU A 99 26.36 9.83 6.06
C GLU A 99 27.61 10.20 6.86
N LYS A 100 28.77 10.13 6.20
CA LYS A 100 30.12 10.18 6.85
C LYS A 100 30.31 9.02 7.87
N PRO A 101 31.52 8.80 8.44
CA PRO A 101 31.71 7.79 9.47
C PRO A 101 30.94 8.13 10.75
N ASN A 102 30.26 7.15 11.35
CA ASN A 102 29.68 7.31 12.69
C ASN A 102 30.78 7.02 13.75
N PRO A 103 31.28 8.03 14.50
CA PRO A 103 32.40 7.85 15.43
C PRO A 103 32.07 6.90 16.59
N CYS A 104 30.81 6.88 17.03
CA CYS A 104 30.34 6.00 18.09
C CYS A 104 30.24 4.52 17.67
N SER A 105 30.40 4.21 16.38
CA SER A 105 30.10 2.88 15.81
C SER A 105 31.37 2.11 15.46
N SER A 106 31.99 1.51 16.49
CA SER A 106 33.16 0.64 16.33
C SER A 106 33.26 -0.37 17.49
N GLU A 107 33.95 -1.50 17.29
CA GLU A 107 34.08 -2.58 18.29
C GLU A 107 34.54 -2.07 19.67
N LYS A 108 35.44 -1.07 19.71
CA LYS A 108 35.93 -0.43 20.96
C LYS A 108 34.82 0.16 21.84
N TYR A 109 33.62 0.42 21.28
CA TYR A 109 32.49 1.06 21.97
C TYR A 109 31.22 0.21 22.04
N ARG A 110 31.31 -1.09 21.72
CA ARG A 110 30.18 -2.05 21.80
C ARG A 110 29.42 -2.10 23.13
N GLU A 111 30.07 -1.75 24.23
CA GLU A 111 29.44 -1.69 25.56
C GLU A 111 28.75 -0.35 25.83
N SER A 112 29.18 0.69 25.13
CA SER A 112 28.73 2.08 25.28
C SER A 112 27.56 2.39 24.37
N PHE A 113 27.62 1.92 23.12
CA PHE A 113 26.72 2.26 22.04
C PHE A 113 26.28 1.04 21.24
N PHE A 114 25.00 1.02 20.83
CA PHE A 114 24.45 0.02 19.92
C PHE A 114 23.51 0.67 18.90
N SER A 115 23.78 0.52 17.60
CA SER A 115 22.92 1.06 16.54
C SER A 115 21.84 0.05 16.11
N ASN A 116 20.58 0.42 16.32
CA ASN A 116 19.42 -0.16 15.65
C ASN A 116 19.15 0.65 14.36
N ASN A 117 19.68 0.16 13.25
CA ASN A 117 19.50 0.77 11.94
C ASN A 117 18.06 0.53 11.48
N LEU A 118 17.31 1.59 11.16
CA LEU A 118 16.06 1.50 10.40
C LEU A 118 16.34 1.36 8.89
N PHE A 119 17.50 1.85 8.44
CA PHE A 119 18.04 1.58 7.11
C PHE A 119 19.57 1.58 7.17
N ILE A 120 20.23 0.58 6.60
CA ILE A 120 21.69 0.39 6.76
C ILE A 120 22.49 1.26 5.78
N GLY A 121 23.30 2.18 6.31
CA GLY A 121 24.28 2.95 5.56
C GLY A 121 25.55 2.17 5.22
N ALA A 122 26.31 2.62 4.22
CA ALA A 122 27.55 1.95 3.81
C ALA A 122 28.61 1.87 4.93
N ASN A 123 28.61 2.86 5.82
CA ASN A 123 29.40 2.92 7.05
C ASN A 123 29.01 1.84 8.09
N GLN A 124 27.77 1.34 8.08
CA GLN A 124 27.25 0.40 9.07
C GLN A 124 27.31 -1.08 8.65
N ARG A 125 27.40 -1.37 7.34
CA ARG A 125 27.39 -2.75 6.78
C ARG A 125 28.40 -3.70 7.45
N LYS A 126 29.60 -3.22 7.78
CA LYS A 126 30.63 -4.03 8.45
C LYS A 126 30.25 -4.34 9.90
N ASN A 127 29.65 -3.37 10.60
CA ASN A 127 29.28 -3.47 12.00
C ASN A 127 28.06 -4.40 12.17
N VAL A 128 27.08 -4.32 11.25
CA VAL A 128 25.95 -5.26 11.20
C VAL A 128 26.44 -6.69 10.90
N ALA A 129 27.31 -6.88 9.92
CA ALA A 129 27.88 -8.19 9.60
C ALA A 129 28.74 -8.79 10.73
N ALA A 130 29.23 -7.96 11.66
CA ALA A 130 30.00 -8.39 12.84
C ALA A 130 29.16 -8.51 14.12
N GLY A 131 27.86 -8.17 14.09
CA GLY A 131 26.98 -8.17 15.27
C GLY A 131 27.22 -7.03 16.26
N ILE A 132 27.92 -5.96 15.84
CA ILE A 132 28.20 -4.74 16.63
C ILE A 132 26.99 -3.80 16.62
N SER A 133 26.24 -3.83 15.52
CA SER A 133 24.97 -3.13 15.33
C SER A 133 23.95 -4.08 14.69
N SER A 134 22.67 -3.72 14.70
CA SER A 134 21.60 -4.51 14.11
C SER A 134 20.72 -3.69 13.16
N TYR A 135 19.81 -4.37 12.49
CA TYR A 135 18.82 -3.82 11.58
C TYR A 135 17.42 -4.15 12.07
N VAL A 136 16.53 -3.17 12.05
CA VAL A 136 15.11 -3.30 12.40
C VAL A 136 14.31 -3.32 11.10
N PRO A 137 13.77 -4.47 10.67
CA PRO A 137 12.96 -4.55 9.45
C PRO A 137 11.59 -3.92 9.68
N VAL A 138 11.31 -2.85 8.95
CA VAL A 138 10.03 -2.11 8.98
C VAL A 138 9.89 -1.31 7.68
N PHE A 139 8.66 -1.11 7.19
CA PHE A 139 8.40 -0.24 6.03
C PHE A 139 8.65 1.24 6.37
N LEU A 140 9.11 2.04 5.41
CA LEU A 140 9.44 3.44 5.70
C LEU A 140 8.21 4.24 6.19
N HIS A 141 7.03 4.01 5.61
CA HIS A 141 5.79 4.65 6.09
C HIS A 141 5.40 4.31 7.54
N GLU A 142 5.83 3.16 8.07
CA GLU A 142 5.56 2.73 9.45
C GLU A 142 6.59 3.24 10.47
N MET A 143 7.78 3.67 10.05
CA MET A 143 8.83 4.14 10.95
C MET A 143 8.39 5.30 11.87
N PRO A 144 7.63 6.33 11.40
CA PRO A 144 7.04 7.34 12.28
C PRO A 144 6.14 6.75 13.37
N ALA A 145 5.38 5.69 13.05
CA ALA A 145 4.48 5.05 14.00
C ALA A 145 5.25 4.30 15.10
N LEU A 146 6.46 3.78 14.84
CA LEU A 146 7.30 3.17 15.88
C LEU A 146 7.66 4.17 17.00
N MET A 147 7.92 5.43 16.64
CA MET A 147 8.21 6.51 17.59
C MET A 147 6.92 7.01 18.26
N ARG A 148 5.92 7.40 17.45
CA ARG A 148 4.62 7.96 17.90
C ARG A 148 3.84 6.99 18.81
N LYS A 149 3.91 5.67 18.58
CA LYS A 149 3.28 4.62 19.42
C LYS A 149 4.14 4.14 20.60
N GLY A 150 5.36 4.66 20.76
CA GLY A 150 6.20 4.37 21.93
C GLY A 150 7.20 3.20 21.80
N PHE A 151 7.16 2.41 20.72
CA PHE A 151 8.06 1.25 20.54
C PHE A 151 9.54 1.66 20.48
N LEU A 152 9.85 2.64 19.63
CA LEU A 152 11.18 3.24 19.45
C LEU A 152 11.19 4.73 19.81
N ARG A 153 10.33 5.16 20.75
CA ARG A 153 10.34 6.54 21.27
C ARG A 153 11.75 6.89 21.78
N PRO A 154 12.37 7.98 21.31
CA PRO A 154 13.66 8.43 21.81
C PRO A 154 13.54 9.06 23.21
N ASP A 155 14.57 8.91 24.03
CA ASP A 155 14.80 9.77 25.18
C ASP A 155 15.40 11.11 24.71
N VAL A 156 16.35 11.06 23.78
CA VAL A 156 17.02 12.24 23.20
C VAL A 156 16.97 12.19 21.66
N ALA A 157 16.72 13.31 20.99
CA ALA A 157 16.88 13.45 19.55
C ALA A 157 18.04 14.39 19.21
N LEU A 158 18.98 13.94 18.38
CA LEU A 158 20.07 14.74 17.81
C LEU A 158 19.67 15.16 16.40
N ILE A 159 19.41 16.45 16.18
CA ILE A 159 18.96 17.00 14.90
C ILE A 159 19.91 18.06 14.33
N ASN A 160 19.88 18.20 13.01
CA ASN A 160 20.65 19.19 12.27
C ASN A 160 19.67 20.06 11.48
N VAL A 161 19.70 21.37 11.71
CA VAL A 161 18.64 22.28 11.25
C VAL A 161 19.19 23.56 10.65
N SER A 162 18.38 24.23 9.83
CA SER A 162 18.67 25.58 9.33
C SER A 162 18.75 26.59 10.50
N PRO A 163 19.31 27.79 10.27
CA PRO A 163 19.09 28.94 11.16
C PRO A 163 17.58 29.22 11.34
N PRO A 164 17.16 29.75 12.49
CA PRO A 164 15.78 30.15 12.72
C PRO A 164 15.44 31.37 11.87
N ASP A 165 14.21 31.42 11.36
CA ASP A 165 13.66 32.61 10.73
C ASP A 165 13.19 33.65 11.76
N ARG A 166 12.70 34.80 11.26
CA ARG A 166 12.18 35.91 12.08
C ARG A 166 10.99 35.56 12.98
N HIS A 167 10.40 34.38 12.83
CA HIS A 167 9.27 33.87 13.60
C HIS A 167 9.66 32.72 14.52
N GLY A 168 10.97 32.43 14.67
CA GLY A 168 11.45 31.37 15.55
C GLY A 168 11.34 29.96 14.97
N PHE A 169 11.18 29.80 13.65
CA PHE A 169 11.14 28.47 13.01
C PHE A 169 12.47 28.12 12.35
N VAL A 170 13.02 26.96 12.72
CA VAL A 170 14.08 26.27 11.98
C VAL A 170 13.47 25.25 11.02
N SER A 171 14.25 24.78 10.04
CA SER A 171 13.87 23.66 9.16
C SER A 171 14.76 22.44 9.42
N LEU A 172 14.16 21.25 9.47
CA LEU A 172 14.82 19.95 9.41
C LEU A 172 15.58 19.73 8.09
N GLY A 173 15.29 20.54 7.06
CA GLY A 173 16.05 20.62 5.83
C GLY A 173 15.97 19.35 4.98
N VAL A 174 17.09 18.65 4.83
CA VAL A 174 17.27 17.58 3.83
C VAL A 174 16.64 16.23 4.22
N GLU A 175 16.22 16.01 5.47
CA GLU A 175 15.42 14.85 5.86
C GLU A 175 14.32 15.25 6.86
N VAL A 176 13.08 14.89 6.54
CA VAL A 176 11.91 15.01 7.43
C VAL A 176 11.35 13.64 7.82
N ALA A 177 11.47 12.66 6.92
CA ALA A 177 10.94 11.29 6.98
C ALA A 177 10.73 10.69 8.38
N THR A 178 11.78 10.63 9.19
CA THR A 178 11.80 10.12 10.56
C THR A 178 12.26 11.17 11.58
N ALA A 179 12.90 12.25 11.13
CA ALA A 179 13.32 13.35 12.00
C ALA A 179 12.13 14.08 12.67
N LEU A 180 11.03 14.32 11.95
CA LEU A 180 9.84 14.97 12.51
C LEU A 180 9.22 14.16 13.67
N PRO A 181 8.83 12.88 13.51
CA PRO A 181 8.28 12.08 14.61
C PRO A 181 9.29 11.84 15.76
N ALA A 182 10.60 11.93 15.50
CA ALA A 182 11.60 11.89 16.57
C ALA A 182 11.55 13.18 17.42
N VAL A 183 11.50 14.35 16.79
CA VAL A 183 11.35 15.65 17.49
C VAL A 183 10.02 15.72 18.25
N GLU A 184 8.95 15.17 17.68
CA GLU A 184 7.63 15.12 18.36
C GLU A 184 7.60 14.31 19.64
N THR A 185 8.41 13.25 19.71
CA THR A 185 8.26 12.23 20.76
C THR A 185 9.42 12.19 21.74
N ALA A 186 10.59 12.75 21.38
CA ALA A 186 11.75 12.81 22.27
C ALA A 186 11.44 13.53 23.60
N THR A 187 12.10 13.10 24.68
CA THR A 187 12.04 13.83 25.95
C THR A 187 12.91 15.09 25.91
N THR A 188 14.06 15.00 25.24
CA THR A 188 15.00 16.11 25.04
C THR A 188 15.37 16.23 23.56
N VAL A 189 15.34 17.44 22.99
CA VAL A 189 15.79 17.71 21.61
C VAL A 189 17.06 18.56 21.64
N ILE A 190 18.12 18.07 21.02
CA ILE A 190 19.40 18.78 20.83
C ILE A 190 19.54 19.10 19.35
N ALA A 191 19.56 20.39 19.02
CA ALA A 191 19.73 20.87 17.65
C ALA A 191 21.11 21.45 17.42
N GLN A 192 21.82 20.97 16.39
CA GLN A 192 22.88 21.76 15.78
C GLN A 192 22.26 22.69 14.71
N ILE A 193 22.45 24.00 14.88
CA ILE A 193 22.06 25.01 13.90
C ILE A 193 23.21 25.17 12.92
N ASN A 194 22.93 24.92 11.64
CA ASN A 194 23.90 24.91 10.56
C ASN A 194 23.44 25.79 9.40
N PRO A 195 24.15 26.89 9.04
CA PRO A 195 23.78 27.75 7.92
C PRO A 195 23.90 27.05 6.56
N ASN A 196 24.53 25.87 6.48
CA ASN A 196 24.59 25.07 5.26
C ASN A 196 23.33 24.21 5.05
N MET A 197 22.46 24.07 6.05
CA MET A 197 21.22 23.30 5.96
C MET A 197 20.13 24.13 5.26
N PRO A 198 19.60 23.71 4.10
CA PRO A 198 18.58 24.47 3.38
C PRO A 198 17.27 24.54 4.18
N ARG A 199 16.59 25.69 4.09
CA ARG A 199 15.26 25.93 4.65
C ARG A 199 14.19 25.34 3.72
N THR A 200 14.11 24.02 3.66
CA THR A 200 13.10 23.32 2.84
C THR A 200 11.69 23.61 3.31
N HIS A 201 10.71 23.60 2.39
CA HIS A 201 9.28 23.82 2.66
C HIS A 201 8.55 22.50 2.93
N GLY A 202 7.36 22.56 3.53
CA GLY A 202 6.52 21.40 3.85
C GLY A 202 6.25 21.28 5.36
N TYR A 203 6.21 20.05 5.89
CA TYR A 203 6.23 19.78 7.33
C TYR A 203 7.68 19.61 7.85
N SER A 204 8.57 20.42 7.32
CA SER A 204 9.99 20.52 7.68
C SER A 204 10.25 21.48 8.86
N PHE A 205 9.30 22.38 9.17
CA PHE A 205 9.50 23.46 10.14
C PHE A 205 9.26 23.02 11.60
N VAL A 206 10.16 23.43 12.49
CA VAL A 206 10.10 23.20 13.94
C VAL A 206 10.31 24.54 14.64
N HIS A 207 9.46 24.87 15.62
CA HIS A 207 9.64 26.09 16.43
C HIS A 207 10.73 25.89 17.49
N MET A 208 11.51 26.93 17.79
CA MET A 208 12.63 26.87 18.74
C MET A 208 12.22 26.41 20.14
N ASP A 209 10.98 26.65 20.58
CA ASP A 209 10.45 26.16 21.86
C ASP A 209 10.37 24.62 21.96
N SER A 210 10.43 23.91 20.82
CA SER A 210 10.50 22.44 20.79
C SER A 210 11.92 21.90 20.97
N ILE A 211 12.92 22.78 21.09
CA ILE A 211 14.35 22.45 21.20
C ILE A 211 14.81 22.78 22.63
N ASP A 212 15.48 21.84 23.28
CA ASP A 212 15.95 21.97 24.67
C ASP A 212 17.42 22.46 24.75
N TYR A 213 18.25 22.15 23.74
CA TYR A 213 19.64 22.61 23.64
C TYR A 213 20.02 22.95 22.20
N ILE A 214 20.79 24.03 22.04
CA ILE A 214 21.28 24.53 20.75
C ILE A 214 22.81 24.52 20.72
N CYS A 215 23.37 24.04 19.61
CA CYS A 215 24.78 24.20 19.27
C CYS A 215 24.92 24.87 17.90
N HIS A 216 25.82 25.84 17.74
CA HIS A 216 26.10 26.43 16.43
C HIS A 216 27.25 25.70 15.75
N VAL A 217 27.07 25.33 14.47
CA VAL A 217 28.09 24.70 13.62
C VAL A 217 28.15 25.40 12.26
N ASN A 218 29.19 25.14 11.48
CA ASN A 218 29.30 25.57 10.08
C ASN A 218 29.80 24.40 9.21
N ASP A 219 29.15 23.26 9.35
CA ASP A 219 29.59 22.01 8.75
C ASP A 219 29.01 21.85 7.33
N PRO A 220 29.83 21.56 6.30
CA PRO A 220 29.31 21.25 4.99
C PRO A 220 28.48 19.96 5.03
N LEU A 221 27.29 20.00 4.43
CA LEU A 221 26.47 18.81 4.26
C LEU A 221 27.22 17.76 3.40
N PRO A 222 27.04 16.45 3.65
CA PRO A 222 27.55 15.41 2.77
C PRO A 222 27.01 15.58 1.34
N GLU A 223 27.89 15.55 0.35
CA GLU A 223 27.50 15.57 -1.06
C GLU A 223 27.67 14.18 -1.70
N VAL A 224 26.68 13.77 -2.50
CA VAL A 224 26.77 12.57 -3.36
C VAL A 224 26.55 12.97 -4.81
N LYS A 225 27.61 12.81 -5.61
CA LYS A 225 27.59 13.05 -7.06
C LYS A 225 27.44 11.71 -7.76
N ALA A 226 26.33 11.53 -8.47
CA ALA A 226 26.14 10.37 -9.33
C ALA A 226 27.06 10.48 -10.55
N GLY A 227 27.71 9.37 -10.93
CA GLY A 227 28.39 9.28 -12.21
C GLY A 227 27.39 9.22 -13.38
N PRO A 228 27.85 9.45 -14.63
CA PRO A 228 27.04 9.18 -15.80
C PRO A 228 26.71 7.68 -15.87
N PRO A 229 25.53 7.29 -16.39
CA PRO A 229 25.19 5.89 -16.58
C PRO A 229 26.09 5.23 -17.62
N ASN A 230 26.39 3.94 -17.42
CA ASN A 230 27.04 3.09 -18.42
C ASN A 230 26.02 2.54 -19.44
N ASP A 231 26.47 1.78 -20.43
CA ASP A 231 25.63 1.26 -21.51
C ASP A 231 24.49 0.34 -21.02
N VAL A 232 24.71 -0.45 -19.95
CA VAL A 232 23.71 -1.33 -19.34
C VAL A 232 22.63 -0.49 -18.66
N GLU A 233 23.05 0.48 -17.86
CA GLU A 233 22.15 1.41 -17.15
C GLU A 233 21.37 2.30 -18.12
N THR A 234 22.00 2.72 -19.22
CA THR A 234 21.39 3.50 -20.30
C THR A 234 20.30 2.68 -21.03
N ARG A 235 20.57 1.40 -21.33
CA ARG A 235 19.55 0.50 -21.90
C ARG A 235 18.39 0.25 -20.95
N ILE A 236 18.64 0.04 -19.66
CA ILE A 236 17.58 -0.07 -18.65
C ILE A 236 16.76 1.22 -18.61
N GLY A 237 17.41 2.38 -18.61
CA GLY A 237 16.76 3.69 -18.64
C GLY A 237 15.83 3.88 -19.83
N ALA A 238 16.29 3.50 -21.03
CA ALA A 238 15.48 3.54 -22.25
C ALA A 238 14.27 2.58 -22.18
N ASN A 239 14.49 1.32 -21.79
CA ASN A 239 13.41 0.31 -21.65
C ASN A 239 12.34 0.74 -20.63
N ILE A 240 12.70 1.51 -19.60
CA ILE A 240 11.75 2.08 -18.64
C ILE A 240 11.07 3.33 -19.21
N ALA A 241 11.80 4.22 -19.89
CA ALA A 241 11.24 5.44 -20.48
C ALA A 241 10.15 5.16 -21.53
N GLU A 242 10.26 4.05 -22.27
CA GLU A 242 9.22 3.55 -23.18
C GLU A 242 7.90 3.16 -22.47
N LEU A 243 7.95 2.80 -21.19
CA LEU A 243 6.77 2.48 -20.37
C LEU A 243 6.13 3.75 -19.77
N VAL A 244 6.92 4.80 -19.53
CA VAL A 244 6.44 6.05 -18.92
C VAL A 244 5.50 6.76 -19.88
N SER A 245 4.27 7.03 -19.42
CA SER A 245 3.27 7.81 -20.15
C SER A 245 3.34 9.30 -19.81
N ASP A 246 2.93 10.15 -20.75
CA ASP A 246 2.65 11.57 -20.47
C ASP A 246 1.69 11.73 -19.30
N GLY A 247 1.99 12.70 -18.43
CA GLY A 247 1.25 12.95 -17.20
C GLY A 247 1.52 11.97 -16.05
N ALA A 248 2.52 11.08 -16.15
CA ALA A 248 2.88 10.16 -15.07
C ALA A 248 3.41 10.87 -13.82
N THR A 249 3.14 10.28 -12.65
CA THR A 249 3.70 10.71 -11.37
C THR A 249 4.85 9.79 -11.00
N LEU A 250 6.10 10.26 -11.07
CA LEU A 250 7.28 9.42 -10.89
C LEU A 250 7.68 9.31 -9.41
N GLN A 251 8.03 8.08 -9.02
CA GLN A 251 8.96 7.78 -7.92
C GLN A 251 10.18 7.06 -8.49
N MET A 252 11.36 7.42 -8.00
CA MET A 252 12.60 6.71 -8.29
C MET A 252 13.62 6.93 -7.17
N GLY A 253 14.56 6.01 -7.00
CA GLY A 253 15.66 6.13 -6.05
C GLY A 253 16.83 6.96 -6.57
N ILE A 254 18.03 6.69 -6.04
CA ILE A 254 19.30 7.32 -6.44
C ILE A 254 20.11 6.49 -7.43
N GLY A 255 21.05 7.15 -8.10
CA GLY A 255 22.12 6.51 -8.86
C GLY A 255 21.90 6.49 -10.37
N ALA A 256 22.67 5.64 -11.04
CA ALA A 256 22.82 5.70 -12.49
C ALA A 256 21.55 5.29 -13.26
N ILE A 257 20.79 4.29 -12.81
CA ILE A 257 19.55 3.87 -13.48
C ILE A 257 18.48 4.98 -13.42
N PRO A 258 18.13 5.57 -12.26
CA PRO A 258 17.24 6.74 -12.21
C PRO A 258 17.69 7.90 -13.13
N ASN A 259 18.98 8.22 -13.15
CA ASN A 259 19.51 9.24 -14.06
C ASN A 259 19.39 8.87 -15.54
N ALA A 260 19.56 7.58 -15.90
CA ALA A 260 19.35 7.09 -17.24
C ALA A 260 17.88 7.17 -17.67
N VAL A 261 16.94 6.85 -16.77
CA VAL A 261 15.51 7.05 -17.01
C VAL A 261 15.22 8.53 -17.27
N LEU A 262 15.62 9.42 -16.35
CA LEU A 262 15.41 10.86 -16.49
C LEU A 262 16.00 11.42 -17.80
N ALA A 263 17.17 10.93 -18.22
CA ALA A 263 17.78 11.31 -19.49
C ALA A 263 16.95 10.91 -20.73
N GLY A 264 16.16 9.83 -20.64
CA GLY A 264 15.22 9.36 -21.66
C GLY A 264 13.82 9.99 -21.61
N LEU A 265 13.47 10.74 -20.55
CA LEU A 265 12.15 11.35 -20.39
C LEU A 265 12.01 12.78 -20.98
N LYS A 266 12.98 13.23 -21.79
CA LYS A 266 13.05 14.64 -22.23
C LYS A 266 11.91 15.09 -23.16
N ASP A 267 11.29 14.15 -23.88
CA ASP A 267 10.23 14.43 -24.85
C ASP A 267 8.81 14.24 -24.26
N HIS A 268 8.72 13.70 -23.03
CA HIS A 268 7.49 13.55 -22.27
C HIS A 268 6.96 14.88 -21.75
N LYS A 269 5.69 14.91 -21.31
CA LYS A 269 4.99 16.14 -20.93
C LYS A 269 4.19 15.98 -19.63
N ASN A 270 4.14 17.08 -18.87
CA ASN A 270 3.32 17.24 -17.67
C ASN A 270 3.55 16.18 -16.59
N LEU A 271 4.78 15.67 -16.48
CA LEU A 271 5.17 14.72 -15.45
C LEU A 271 5.08 15.36 -14.06
N GLY A 272 4.83 14.54 -13.05
CA GLY A 272 4.89 14.93 -11.63
C GLY A 272 5.89 14.10 -10.86
N ILE A 273 6.30 14.57 -9.68
CA ILE A 273 7.14 13.84 -8.73
C ILE A 273 6.39 13.68 -7.40
N HIS A 274 6.21 12.44 -6.99
CA HIS A 274 5.83 12.04 -5.64
C HIS A 274 6.70 10.83 -5.32
N THR A 275 7.72 11.04 -4.49
CA THR A 275 8.81 10.08 -4.30
C THR A 275 9.25 10.07 -2.85
N GLU A 276 9.90 9.00 -2.40
CA GLU A 276 10.64 9.01 -1.14
C GLU A 276 11.76 10.08 -1.18
N MET A 277 12.58 10.04 -2.24
CA MET A 277 13.68 10.97 -2.45
C MET A 277 13.93 11.27 -3.93
N PHE A 278 14.67 12.35 -4.21
CA PHE A 278 15.13 12.64 -5.58
C PHE A 278 16.57 13.20 -5.59
N GLN A 279 17.17 13.24 -6.78
CA GLN A 279 18.49 13.83 -7.05
C GLN A 279 18.39 14.95 -8.09
N GLU A 280 19.48 15.70 -8.27
CA GLU A 280 19.59 16.84 -9.20
C GLU A 280 19.20 16.55 -10.66
N GLY A 281 19.18 15.29 -11.09
CA GLY A 281 18.75 14.88 -12.44
C GLY A 281 17.32 15.30 -12.82
N VAL A 282 16.45 15.61 -11.85
CA VAL A 282 15.10 16.15 -12.13
C VAL A 282 15.12 17.63 -12.53
N ILE A 283 16.13 18.40 -12.11
CA ILE A 283 16.18 19.86 -12.27
C ILE A 283 16.15 20.28 -13.76
N PRO A 284 16.92 19.65 -14.68
CA PRO A 284 16.83 19.96 -16.11
C PRO A 284 15.43 19.77 -16.70
N LEU A 285 14.71 18.71 -16.28
CA LEU A 285 13.36 18.38 -16.76
C LEU A 285 12.28 19.31 -16.20
N ILE A 286 12.49 19.86 -14.99
CA ILE A 286 11.65 20.93 -14.45
C ILE A 286 11.88 22.22 -15.25
N ASN A 287 13.15 22.58 -15.46
CA ASN A 287 13.53 23.79 -16.19
C ASN A 287 13.08 23.77 -17.67
N SER A 288 12.97 22.59 -18.28
CA SER A 288 12.43 22.43 -19.64
C SER A 288 10.90 22.28 -19.70
N GLY A 289 10.19 22.33 -18.56
CA GLY A 289 8.73 22.20 -18.51
C GLY A 289 8.19 20.77 -18.72
N VAL A 290 9.06 19.76 -18.69
CA VAL A 290 8.66 18.34 -18.77
C VAL A 290 8.01 17.90 -17.47
N ILE A 291 8.63 18.23 -16.33
CA ILE A 291 8.07 18.03 -14.99
C ILE A 291 7.35 19.32 -14.58
N THR A 292 6.02 19.25 -14.45
CA THR A 292 5.17 20.38 -14.06
C THR A 292 4.38 20.12 -12.77
N ASN A 293 4.24 18.87 -12.34
CA ASN A 293 3.41 18.43 -11.22
C ASN A 293 1.90 18.76 -11.36
N LEU A 294 1.43 19.29 -12.49
CA LEU A 294 0.05 19.77 -12.66
C LEU A 294 -0.98 18.63 -12.73
N ASN A 295 -0.57 17.45 -13.19
CA ASN A 295 -1.46 16.29 -13.33
C ASN A 295 -1.61 15.46 -12.03
N LYS A 296 -0.83 15.76 -10.99
CA LYS A 296 -0.98 15.16 -9.66
C LYS A 296 -2.33 15.53 -9.04
N LYS A 297 -2.85 14.68 -8.16
CA LYS A 297 -4.07 14.96 -7.38
C LYS A 297 -3.75 15.27 -5.91
N PHE A 298 -2.68 14.67 -5.38
CA PHE A 298 -2.14 15.05 -4.08
C PHE A 298 -1.01 16.07 -4.27
N LEU A 299 -1.16 17.25 -3.66
CA LEU A 299 -0.24 18.39 -3.81
C LEU A 299 0.10 18.72 -5.29
N PRO A 300 -0.88 19.12 -6.12
CA PRO A 300 -0.65 19.56 -7.49
C PRO A 300 0.30 20.77 -7.55
N GLY A 301 1.10 20.83 -8.61
CA GLY A 301 2.08 21.91 -8.84
C GLY A 301 3.31 21.87 -7.92
N LYS A 302 3.44 20.89 -7.02
CA LYS A 302 4.58 20.72 -6.11
C LYS A 302 5.22 19.34 -6.26
N ILE A 303 6.54 19.29 -6.12
CA ILE A 303 7.28 18.06 -5.83
C ILE A 303 6.99 17.66 -4.39
N LEU A 304 6.75 16.37 -4.15
CA LEU A 304 6.62 15.80 -2.80
C LEU A 304 7.75 14.79 -2.57
N THR A 305 8.45 14.94 -1.44
CA THR A 305 9.58 14.11 -1.03
C THR A 305 9.61 13.97 0.51
N SER A 306 10.35 12.99 1.05
CA SER A 306 10.56 12.87 2.51
C SER A 306 12.01 13.15 2.93
N PHE A 307 12.97 12.93 2.03
CA PHE A 307 14.36 13.37 2.17
C PHE A 307 15.04 13.55 0.80
N ILE A 308 16.26 14.12 0.77
CA ILE A 308 17.09 14.24 -0.43
C ILE A 308 18.57 13.95 -0.14
N MET A 309 19.30 13.58 -1.19
CA MET A 309 20.76 13.47 -1.16
C MET A 309 21.34 13.72 -2.56
N GLY A 310 22.27 14.66 -2.68
CA GLY A 310 22.86 15.05 -3.96
C GLY A 310 24.09 15.94 -3.79
N SER A 311 24.43 16.72 -4.81
CA SER A 311 25.44 17.78 -4.69
C SER A 311 24.89 19.06 -4.05
N ARG A 312 25.77 20.03 -3.80
CA ARG A 312 25.36 21.37 -3.33
C ARG A 312 24.31 22.02 -4.23
N THR A 313 24.35 21.77 -5.55
CA THR A 313 23.34 22.23 -6.53
C THR A 313 21.92 21.83 -6.14
N LEU A 314 21.73 20.61 -5.61
CA LEU A 314 20.42 20.13 -5.17
C LEU A 314 20.00 20.82 -3.87
N TYR A 315 20.92 21.01 -2.93
CA TYR A 315 20.64 21.67 -1.65
C TYR A 315 20.28 23.15 -1.86
N ASP A 316 20.99 23.86 -2.74
CA ASP A 316 20.65 25.24 -3.13
C ASP A 316 19.31 25.31 -3.88
N TYR A 317 18.98 24.30 -4.70
CA TYR A 317 17.71 24.28 -5.46
C TYR A 317 16.47 24.13 -4.57
N VAL A 318 16.58 23.41 -3.44
CA VAL A 318 15.45 23.22 -2.50
C VAL A 318 15.39 24.27 -1.40
N ASP A 319 16.41 25.12 -1.26
CA ASP A 319 16.48 26.16 -0.23
C ASP A 319 15.40 27.23 -0.46
N ASP A 320 14.54 27.40 0.54
CA ASP A 320 13.33 28.25 0.54
C ASP A 320 12.44 28.14 -0.72
N ASN A 321 12.52 27.04 -1.46
CA ASN A 321 11.80 26.85 -2.73
C ASN A 321 10.38 26.29 -2.50
N PRO A 322 9.31 27.09 -2.70
CA PRO A 322 7.94 26.66 -2.41
C PRO A 322 7.39 25.62 -3.40
N SER A 323 8.11 25.30 -4.49
CA SER A 323 7.72 24.22 -5.42
C SER A 323 8.09 22.81 -4.91
N VAL A 324 8.91 22.71 -3.86
CA VAL A 324 9.32 21.43 -3.26
C VAL A 324 8.79 21.32 -1.83
N ALA A 325 8.09 20.23 -1.52
CA ALA A 325 7.50 20.00 -0.22
C ALA A 325 8.06 18.71 0.42
N PHE A 326 8.60 18.84 1.62
CA PHE A 326 9.13 17.76 2.45
C PHE A 326 8.11 17.35 3.52
N TYR A 327 7.77 16.07 3.58
CA TYR A 327 6.78 15.50 4.49
C TYR A 327 7.34 14.25 5.17
N ASP A 328 6.87 13.93 6.38
CA ASP A 328 7.28 12.70 7.05
C ASP A 328 6.84 11.45 6.28
N ALA A 329 7.50 10.31 6.56
CA ALA A 329 7.32 9.10 5.78
C ALA A 329 5.88 8.55 5.82
N SER A 330 5.13 8.79 6.89
CA SER A 330 3.74 8.33 7.01
C SER A 330 2.76 9.06 6.09
N ILE A 331 3.22 10.09 5.36
CA ILE A 331 2.45 10.74 4.29
C ILE A 331 3.07 10.45 2.92
N THR A 332 4.39 10.64 2.78
CA THR A 332 5.10 10.49 1.49
C THR A 332 5.15 9.05 1.00
N ASN A 333 5.17 8.09 1.94
CA ASN A 333 5.27 6.67 1.63
C ASN A 333 3.95 5.91 1.92
N ASP A 334 2.85 6.58 2.28
CA ASP A 334 1.56 5.87 2.44
C ASP A 334 1.05 5.40 1.06
N PRO A 335 0.88 4.08 0.82
CA PRO A 335 0.38 3.55 -0.45
C PRO A 335 -0.97 4.14 -0.87
N VAL A 336 -1.84 4.48 0.10
CA VAL A 336 -3.15 5.10 -0.15
C VAL A 336 -3.00 6.54 -0.64
N ILE A 337 -2.04 7.30 -0.11
CA ILE A 337 -1.78 8.69 -0.54
C ILE A 337 -1.02 8.71 -1.88
N ILE A 338 -0.11 7.77 -2.10
CA ILE A 338 0.54 7.55 -3.39
C ILE A 338 -0.52 7.29 -4.47
N ALA A 339 -1.41 6.31 -4.25
CA ALA A 339 -2.44 5.88 -5.20
C ALA A 339 -3.47 6.95 -5.59
N ARG A 340 -3.63 8.03 -4.80
CA ARG A 340 -4.47 9.18 -5.17
C ARG A 340 -4.02 9.85 -6.46
N ASN A 341 -2.72 9.75 -6.80
CA ASN A 341 -2.19 10.28 -8.04
C ASN A 341 -2.41 9.28 -9.18
N PRO A 342 -2.83 9.71 -10.37
CA PRO A 342 -2.93 8.83 -11.53
C PRO A 342 -1.53 8.51 -12.07
N LYS A 343 -1.42 7.38 -12.77
CA LYS A 343 -0.21 6.96 -13.49
C LYS A 343 1.06 7.04 -12.63
N VAL A 344 0.98 6.59 -11.37
CA VAL A 344 2.18 6.52 -10.52
C VAL A 344 3.14 5.49 -11.12
N THR A 345 4.31 5.93 -11.53
CA THR A 345 5.39 5.06 -12.02
C THR A 345 6.45 4.96 -10.93
N ALA A 346 6.47 3.83 -10.23
CA ALA A 346 7.44 3.53 -9.18
C ALA A 346 8.61 2.74 -9.78
N ILE A 347 9.83 3.24 -9.64
CA ILE A 347 11.03 2.66 -10.26
C ILE A 347 12.04 2.32 -9.16
N ASN A 348 12.09 1.04 -8.81
CA ASN A 348 12.90 0.52 -7.71
C ASN A 348 13.94 -0.48 -8.22
N SER A 349 15.05 -0.65 -7.50
CA SER A 349 16.18 -1.48 -7.92
C SER A 349 16.35 -2.73 -7.06
N ALA A 350 16.72 -3.85 -7.68
CA ALA A 350 16.92 -5.13 -6.99
C ALA A 350 18.40 -5.57 -6.94
N VAL A 351 18.73 -6.38 -5.92
CA VAL A 351 19.98 -7.16 -5.88
C VAL A 351 19.83 -8.38 -6.78
N GLU A 352 18.74 -9.12 -6.61
CA GLU A 352 18.38 -10.31 -7.40
C GLU A 352 16.86 -10.54 -7.41
N ILE A 353 16.39 -11.29 -8.41
CA ILE A 353 14.99 -11.73 -8.54
C ILE A 353 14.95 -13.21 -8.91
N ASP A 354 14.07 -13.99 -8.26
CA ASP A 354 13.91 -15.41 -8.58
C ASP A 354 12.93 -15.67 -9.73
N LEU A 355 12.97 -16.88 -10.31
CA LEU A 355 12.09 -17.26 -11.44
C LEU A 355 10.59 -17.33 -11.09
N THR A 356 10.21 -17.22 -9.81
CA THR A 356 8.81 -17.05 -9.37
C THR A 356 8.41 -15.57 -9.27
N GLY A 357 9.38 -14.66 -9.32
CA GLY A 357 9.23 -13.22 -9.20
C GLY A 357 9.36 -12.69 -7.77
N GLN A 358 9.98 -13.41 -6.84
CA GLN A 358 10.36 -12.82 -5.53
C GLN A 358 11.60 -11.95 -5.70
N VAL A 359 11.63 -10.79 -5.05
CA VAL A 359 12.73 -9.82 -5.17
C VAL A 359 13.47 -9.68 -3.87
N CYS A 360 14.79 -9.82 -3.92
CA CYS A 360 15.71 -9.43 -2.86
C CYS A 360 16.38 -8.10 -3.21
N ALA A 361 16.35 -7.15 -2.28
CA ALA A 361 16.83 -5.79 -2.49
C ALA A 361 17.73 -5.26 -1.36
N ASP A 362 17.63 -5.82 -0.14
CA ASP A 362 18.34 -5.31 1.04
C ASP A 362 19.61 -6.08 1.40
N SER A 363 19.85 -7.24 0.79
CA SER A 363 20.82 -8.23 1.28
C SER A 363 21.45 -9.07 0.16
N VAL A 364 22.56 -9.75 0.46
CA VAL A 364 23.21 -10.75 -0.41
C VAL A 364 23.38 -12.02 0.42
N GLY A 365 22.42 -12.94 0.30
CA GLY A 365 22.24 -14.00 1.30
C GLY A 365 22.11 -13.39 2.70
N HIS A 366 22.71 -14.03 3.71
CA HIS A 366 22.72 -13.52 5.09
C HIS A 366 23.37 -12.13 5.30
N LYS A 367 24.05 -11.56 4.30
CA LYS A 367 24.75 -10.28 4.46
C LYS A 367 23.85 -9.10 4.12
N MET A 368 23.38 -8.39 5.14
CA MET A 368 22.61 -7.15 4.99
C MET A 368 23.45 -6.03 4.35
N ILE A 369 22.84 -5.28 3.43
CA ILE A 369 23.43 -4.21 2.62
C ILE A 369 22.69 -2.88 2.82
N SER A 370 21.37 -2.91 2.97
CA SER A 370 20.51 -1.73 3.15
C SER A 370 19.32 -2.09 4.05
N GLY A 371 18.13 -1.54 3.83
CA GLY A 371 16.89 -2.02 4.43
C GLY A 371 15.75 -2.05 3.39
N VAL A 372 14.53 -2.35 3.84
CA VAL A 372 13.30 -2.39 3.04
C VAL A 372 13.02 -1.03 2.36
N GLY A 373 13.20 0.06 3.12
CA GLY A 373 12.87 1.42 2.67
C GLY A 373 11.40 1.56 2.26
N GLY A 374 11.13 2.43 1.30
CA GLY A 374 9.82 2.59 0.67
C GLY A 374 9.59 1.77 -0.59
N GLN A 375 10.43 0.78 -0.91
CA GLN A 375 10.26 0.02 -2.16
C GLN A 375 8.85 -0.62 -2.22
N VAL A 376 8.47 -1.39 -1.20
CA VAL A 376 7.15 -2.06 -1.16
C VAL A 376 6.01 -1.05 -1.10
N ASP A 377 6.22 0.07 -0.40
CA ASP A 377 5.26 1.17 -0.27
C ASP A 377 4.88 1.73 -1.64
N PHE A 378 5.89 2.07 -2.46
CA PHE A 378 5.70 2.60 -3.80
C PHE A 378 5.30 1.56 -4.83
N GLU A 379 5.79 0.31 -4.75
CA GLU A 379 5.27 -0.78 -5.59
C GLU A 379 3.76 -0.99 -5.35
N ARG A 380 3.32 -0.97 -4.09
CA ARG A 380 1.89 -1.12 -3.74
C ARG A 380 1.07 0.11 -4.11
N GLY A 381 1.58 1.31 -3.85
CA GLY A 381 0.91 2.57 -4.21
C GLY A 381 0.78 2.74 -5.74
N ALA A 382 1.77 2.31 -6.51
CA ALA A 382 1.71 2.27 -7.97
C ALA A 382 0.71 1.22 -8.48
N ALA A 383 0.64 0.04 -7.85
CA ALA A 383 -0.31 -1.01 -8.23
C ALA A 383 -1.78 -0.62 -7.96
N LEU A 384 -2.01 0.26 -6.99
CA LEU A 384 -3.32 0.83 -6.66
C LEU A 384 -3.65 2.12 -7.45
N SER A 385 -2.66 2.75 -8.08
CA SER A 385 -2.83 3.97 -8.86
C SER A 385 -3.52 3.67 -10.21
N PRO A 386 -4.53 4.46 -10.63
CA PRO A 386 -5.15 4.31 -11.95
C PRO A 386 -4.12 4.48 -13.08
N GLY A 387 -3.82 3.39 -13.78
CA GLY A 387 -2.78 3.32 -14.83
C GLY A 387 -1.35 3.39 -14.29
N GLY A 388 -1.12 3.05 -13.02
CA GLY A 388 0.20 3.01 -12.39
C GLY A 388 1.06 1.82 -12.82
N LEU A 389 2.37 1.96 -12.62
CA LEU A 389 3.42 1.06 -13.09
C LEU A 389 4.41 0.77 -11.95
N PRO A 390 4.28 -0.37 -11.25
CA PRO A 390 5.29 -0.89 -10.33
C PRO A 390 6.42 -1.56 -11.12
N ILE A 391 7.62 -0.97 -11.10
CA ILE A 391 8.77 -1.37 -11.91
C ILE A 391 9.96 -1.71 -11.02
N ILE A 392 10.29 -3.00 -10.98
CA ILE A 392 11.56 -3.49 -10.46
C ILE A 392 12.59 -3.51 -11.59
N CYS A 393 13.77 -2.93 -11.39
CA CYS A 393 14.84 -2.91 -12.37
C CYS A 393 16.17 -3.43 -11.81
N LEU A 394 16.97 -4.08 -12.67
CA LEU A 394 18.30 -4.56 -12.32
C LEU A 394 19.12 -4.86 -13.59
N PRO A 395 20.45 -4.67 -13.58
CA PRO A 395 21.34 -5.32 -14.53
C PRO A 395 21.12 -6.84 -14.51
N SER A 396 21.11 -7.50 -15.65
CA SER A 396 20.89 -8.96 -15.69
C SER A 396 22.02 -9.77 -15.06
N THR A 397 23.22 -9.18 -14.92
CA THR A 397 24.40 -9.76 -14.26
C THR A 397 24.99 -8.84 -13.18
N ALA A 398 25.74 -9.43 -12.24
CA ALA A 398 26.62 -8.71 -11.33
C ALA A 398 28.03 -8.50 -11.93
N LYS A 399 28.88 -7.74 -11.23
CA LYS A 399 30.24 -7.39 -11.71
C LYS A 399 31.19 -8.57 -11.91
N ASP A 400 30.87 -9.73 -11.31
CA ASP A 400 31.58 -10.99 -11.48
C ASP A 400 31.02 -11.86 -12.62
N GLY A 401 30.05 -11.34 -13.38
CA GLY A 401 29.35 -12.06 -14.45
C GLY A 401 28.22 -12.98 -13.97
N SER A 402 28.02 -13.16 -12.66
CA SER A 402 26.95 -14.01 -12.13
C SER A 402 25.56 -13.44 -12.43
N SER A 403 24.59 -14.30 -12.72
CA SER A 403 23.21 -13.87 -13.00
C SER A 403 22.57 -13.22 -11.77
N ARG A 404 21.78 -12.17 -12.01
CA ARG A 404 20.88 -11.55 -11.02
C ARG A 404 19.42 -12.01 -11.16
N ILE A 405 19.09 -12.67 -12.28
CA ILE A 405 17.89 -13.50 -12.39
C ILE A 405 18.30 -14.92 -11.98
N VAL A 406 17.78 -15.40 -10.85
CA VAL A 406 18.24 -16.63 -10.17
C VAL A 406 17.12 -17.67 -10.11
N PRO A 407 17.40 -18.98 -9.99
CA PRO A 407 16.35 -19.98 -9.82
C PRO A 407 15.54 -19.76 -8.55
N ASN A 408 16.23 -19.47 -7.45
CA ASN A 408 15.70 -19.17 -6.12
C ASN A 408 16.56 -18.04 -5.53
N ILE A 409 15.97 -17.22 -4.66
CA ILE A 409 16.72 -16.25 -3.83
C ILE A 409 17.81 -16.99 -3.04
N ARG A 410 18.99 -16.37 -2.92
CA ARG A 410 20.15 -16.95 -2.21
C ARG A 410 19.79 -17.20 -0.74
N GLU A 411 20.33 -18.27 -0.17
CA GLU A 411 20.06 -18.65 1.23
C GLU A 411 20.37 -17.48 2.20
N GLY A 412 19.39 -17.16 3.05
CA GLY A 412 19.44 -16.01 3.95
C GLY A 412 19.06 -14.66 3.35
N GLY A 413 18.78 -14.56 2.05
CA GLY A 413 18.36 -13.32 1.39
C GLY A 413 16.94 -12.90 1.78
N GLY A 414 16.77 -11.61 2.08
CA GLY A 414 15.49 -11.01 2.44
C GLY A 414 14.59 -10.82 1.22
N VAL A 415 13.42 -11.47 1.20
CA VAL A 415 12.39 -11.19 0.21
C VAL A 415 11.70 -9.88 0.59
N ILE A 416 12.00 -8.81 -0.14
CA ILE A 416 11.47 -7.46 0.10
C ILE A 416 10.15 -7.29 -0.66
N THR A 417 10.18 -7.36 -1.98
CA THR A 417 8.96 -7.38 -2.79
C THR A 417 8.59 -8.83 -3.06
N THR A 418 7.51 -9.30 -2.43
CA THR A 418 7.03 -10.68 -2.63
C THR A 418 6.50 -10.87 -4.05
N ARG A 419 6.48 -12.11 -4.54
CA ARG A 419 6.00 -12.45 -5.90
C ARG A 419 4.61 -11.92 -6.23
N ASN A 420 3.76 -11.70 -5.22
CA ASN A 420 2.40 -11.20 -5.39
C ASN A 420 2.33 -9.70 -5.71
N HIS A 421 3.38 -8.93 -5.39
CA HIS A 421 3.45 -7.49 -5.65
C HIS A 421 4.06 -7.14 -7.01
N VAL A 422 4.94 -7.98 -7.57
CA VAL A 422 5.71 -7.62 -8.77
C VAL A 422 4.84 -7.58 -10.03
N HIS A 423 4.79 -6.42 -10.67
CA HIS A 423 4.14 -6.20 -11.96
C HIS A 423 5.14 -6.19 -13.10
N TYR A 424 6.09 -5.25 -13.14
CA TYR A 424 7.09 -5.15 -14.21
C TYR A 424 8.50 -5.43 -13.67
N VAL A 425 9.30 -6.12 -14.49
CA VAL A 425 10.73 -6.35 -14.26
C VAL A 425 11.50 -5.92 -15.49
N VAL A 426 12.51 -5.07 -15.34
CA VAL A 426 13.30 -4.52 -16.46
C VAL A 426 14.79 -4.80 -16.26
N THR A 427 15.41 -5.36 -17.30
CA THR A 427 16.87 -5.42 -17.44
C THR A 427 17.28 -4.68 -18.72
N GLU A 428 18.57 -4.65 -19.04
CA GLU A 428 19.04 -4.13 -20.32
C GLU A 428 18.47 -4.92 -21.52
N TRP A 429 18.06 -6.18 -21.33
CA TRP A 429 17.50 -7.06 -22.37
C TRP A 429 16.00 -6.88 -22.63
N GLY A 430 15.32 -6.03 -21.87
CA GLY A 430 13.92 -5.67 -22.08
C GLY A 430 13.07 -5.79 -20.81
N THR A 431 11.75 -5.86 -21.02
CA THR A 431 10.73 -5.78 -19.98
C THR A 431 9.92 -7.08 -19.89
N ALA A 432 9.80 -7.63 -18.68
CA ALA A 432 8.93 -8.74 -18.35
C ALA A 432 7.78 -8.27 -17.45
N PHE A 433 6.54 -8.41 -17.94
CA PHE A 433 5.34 -8.22 -17.14
C PHE A 433 4.94 -9.54 -16.45
N LEU A 434 4.63 -9.52 -15.15
CA LEU A 434 4.40 -10.72 -14.32
C LEU A 434 3.02 -10.77 -13.63
N PHE A 435 2.27 -9.66 -13.61
CA PHE A 435 0.91 -9.66 -13.05
C PHE A 435 -0.01 -10.55 -13.90
N GLY A 436 -0.90 -11.31 -13.25
CA GLY A 436 -1.74 -12.33 -13.88
C GLY A 436 -1.02 -13.58 -14.43
N LYS A 437 0.32 -13.66 -14.38
CA LYS A 437 1.09 -14.81 -14.90
C LYS A 437 1.32 -15.89 -13.84
N ASN A 438 1.12 -17.15 -14.23
CA ASN A 438 1.48 -18.32 -13.41
C ASN A 438 3.01 -18.53 -13.36
N LEU A 439 3.48 -19.40 -12.46
CA LEU A 439 4.93 -19.60 -12.22
C LEU A 439 5.73 -19.99 -13.47
N GLN A 440 5.19 -20.84 -14.36
CA GLN A 440 5.87 -21.19 -15.61
C GLN A 440 5.91 -20.03 -16.60
N GLN A 441 4.83 -19.25 -16.70
CA GLN A 441 4.78 -18.05 -17.54
C GLN A 441 5.73 -16.96 -17.03
N ARG A 442 5.86 -16.80 -15.70
CA ARG A 442 6.81 -15.88 -15.06
C ARG A 442 8.25 -16.29 -15.32
N ALA A 443 8.58 -17.56 -15.14
CA ALA A 443 9.92 -18.08 -15.44
C ALA A 443 10.30 -17.82 -16.91
N LYS A 444 9.41 -18.08 -17.88
CA LYS A 444 9.66 -17.74 -19.30
C LYS A 444 9.92 -16.26 -19.53
N ALA A 445 9.11 -15.39 -18.93
CA ALA A 445 9.23 -13.95 -19.10
C ALA A 445 10.55 -13.42 -18.51
N LEU A 446 10.94 -13.90 -17.32
CA LEU A 446 12.19 -13.53 -16.66
C LEU A 446 13.43 -14.06 -17.41
N ILE A 447 13.40 -15.30 -17.88
CA ILE A 447 14.48 -15.88 -18.70
C ILE A 447 14.68 -15.09 -20.00
N ALA A 448 13.60 -14.62 -20.64
CA ALA A 448 13.68 -13.83 -21.86
C ALA A 448 14.43 -12.50 -21.69
N ILE A 449 14.47 -11.95 -20.46
CA ILE A 449 15.22 -10.73 -20.10
C ILE A 449 16.50 -11.01 -19.28
N ALA A 450 16.90 -12.28 -19.11
CA ALA A 450 18.19 -12.64 -18.54
C ALA A 450 19.33 -12.47 -19.56
N HIS A 451 20.57 -12.38 -19.09
CA HIS A 451 21.75 -12.42 -19.97
C HIS A 451 21.75 -13.71 -20.81
N PRO A 452 22.03 -13.66 -22.13
CA PRO A 452 22.01 -14.83 -23.01
C PRO A 452 22.74 -16.06 -22.45
N ASP A 453 23.93 -15.86 -21.90
CA ASP A 453 24.80 -16.92 -21.34
C ASP A 453 24.13 -17.72 -20.20
N HIS A 454 23.20 -17.10 -19.45
CA HIS A 454 22.54 -17.72 -18.30
C HIS A 454 21.19 -18.38 -18.64
N ARG A 455 20.64 -18.12 -19.83
CA ARG A 455 19.26 -18.54 -20.19
C ARG A 455 19.09 -20.06 -20.18
N ALA A 456 20.00 -20.79 -20.82
CA ALA A 456 19.91 -22.24 -20.94
C ALA A 456 19.95 -22.97 -19.57
N GLU A 457 20.75 -22.45 -18.63
CA GLU A 457 20.84 -23.00 -17.28
C GLU A 457 19.60 -22.64 -16.44
N LEU A 458 19.08 -21.42 -16.56
CA LEU A 458 17.82 -21.02 -15.92
C LEU A 458 16.62 -21.82 -16.47
N GLU A 459 16.59 -22.14 -17.77
CA GLU A 459 15.57 -23.03 -18.37
C GLU A 459 15.67 -24.46 -17.81
N ARG A 460 16.90 -25.02 -17.70
CA ARG A 460 17.14 -26.33 -17.10
C ARG A 460 16.64 -26.39 -15.66
N GLN A 461 17.00 -25.40 -14.85
CA GLN A 461 16.58 -25.30 -13.46
C GLN A 461 15.05 -25.14 -13.37
N ALA A 462 14.44 -24.25 -14.15
CA ALA A 462 12.99 -24.08 -14.19
C ALA A 462 12.23 -25.35 -14.61
N PHE A 463 12.80 -26.18 -15.49
CA PHE A 463 12.24 -27.50 -15.79
C PHE A 463 12.25 -28.40 -14.55
N GLU A 464 13.35 -28.41 -13.79
CA GLU A 464 13.52 -29.27 -12.61
C GLU A 464 12.57 -28.93 -11.45
N PHE A 465 12.33 -27.65 -11.13
CA PHE A 465 11.48 -27.27 -9.99
C PHE A 465 10.09 -26.70 -10.32
N LEU A 466 9.83 -26.24 -11.56
CA LEU A 466 8.49 -25.79 -11.99
C LEU A 466 7.84 -26.70 -13.05
N GLY A 467 8.53 -27.73 -13.52
CA GLY A 467 8.07 -28.55 -14.65
C GLY A 467 7.97 -27.76 -15.97
N LEU A 468 8.78 -26.71 -16.11
CA LEU A 468 8.78 -25.82 -17.29
C LEU A 468 9.10 -26.59 -18.56
N ARG A 469 8.08 -26.98 -19.33
CA ARG A 469 8.29 -27.74 -20.56
C ARG A 469 9.05 -26.88 -21.59
N PRO A 470 10.10 -27.43 -22.24
CA PRO A 470 10.76 -26.75 -23.35
C PRO A 470 9.77 -26.51 -24.50
N PRO A 471 10.06 -25.56 -25.42
CA PRO A 471 9.24 -25.34 -26.62
C PRO A 471 9.01 -26.66 -27.38
N SER A 472 7.80 -26.85 -27.90
CA SER A 472 7.34 -28.14 -28.45
C SER A 472 7.91 -28.52 -29.82
N SER A 473 9.14 -28.09 -30.12
CA SER A 473 9.91 -28.46 -31.32
C SER A 473 10.97 -29.56 -31.06
N ALA A 474 11.26 -29.89 -29.80
CA ALA A 474 12.23 -30.93 -29.43
C ALA A 474 11.64 -32.36 -29.27
N ALA A 475 10.39 -32.58 -29.68
CA ALA A 475 9.70 -33.86 -29.58
C ALA A 475 9.87 -34.76 -30.83
N SER A 476 11.11 -35.00 -31.27
CA SER A 476 11.40 -35.90 -32.40
C SER A 476 12.24 -37.12 -32.00
N SER A 477 11.69 -38.31 -32.25
CA SER A 477 12.37 -39.63 -32.26
C SER A 477 12.88 -40.21 -30.93
N LYS A 478 12.00 -40.88 -30.18
CA LYS A 478 12.37 -42.14 -29.50
C LYS A 478 11.92 -43.32 -30.35
N ILE A 479 12.73 -43.68 -31.35
CA ILE A 479 12.54 -44.91 -32.12
C ILE A 479 12.83 -46.11 -31.20
N ARG A 480 11.82 -46.96 -31.03
CA ARG A 480 11.90 -48.22 -30.28
C ARG A 480 12.78 -49.20 -31.06
N ARG A 481 14.02 -49.44 -30.59
CA ARG A 481 14.92 -50.43 -31.19
C ARG A 481 14.45 -51.85 -30.87
N THR A 482 14.17 -52.64 -31.90
CA THR A 482 14.26 -54.11 -31.89
C THR A 482 14.86 -54.56 -33.22
N PRO A 483 15.75 -55.57 -33.28
CA PRO A 483 16.64 -55.74 -34.43
C PRO A 483 16.27 -56.91 -35.35
N THR A 484 16.22 -56.68 -36.67
CA THR A 484 16.39 -57.76 -37.66
C THR A 484 16.94 -57.27 -39.00
N GLN A 485 18.05 -57.87 -39.42
CA GLN A 485 18.51 -58.23 -40.78
C GLN A 485 18.42 -57.23 -41.97
N THR A 486 19.60 -56.99 -42.56
CA THR A 486 19.96 -57.15 -44.01
C THR A 486 18.87 -56.88 -45.07
N THR A 487 19.03 -56.05 -46.11
CA THR A 487 20.06 -56.15 -47.18
C THR A 487 19.94 -54.97 -48.19
N GLN A 488 21.07 -54.56 -48.82
CA GLN A 488 21.22 -54.06 -50.23
C GLN A 488 20.45 -52.85 -50.83
N THR A 489 21.24 -51.87 -51.33
CA THR A 489 21.07 -51.03 -52.58
C THR A 489 19.80 -50.17 -52.78
N THR A 490 19.78 -49.01 -53.48
CA THR A 490 20.64 -48.45 -54.55
C THR A 490 20.47 -46.91 -54.67
N GLN A 491 21.43 -46.21 -55.30
CA GLN A 491 21.30 -45.04 -56.22
C GLN A 491 20.11 -44.05 -56.05
N SER A 492 20.31 -42.78 -55.66
CA SER A 492 20.79 -41.63 -56.48
C SER A 492 19.81 -41.06 -57.53
N THR A 493 19.38 -39.81 -57.36
CA THR A 493 19.39 -38.75 -58.41
C THR A 493 19.08 -37.37 -57.83
N GLN A 494 19.56 -36.33 -58.50
CA GLN A 494 19.28 -34.92 -58.21
C GLN A 494 17.96 -34.48 -58.86
N SER A 495 17.31 -33.47 -58.29
CA SER A 495 16.60 -32.46 -59.10
C SER A 495 16.55 -31.12 -58.35
N THR A 496 17.08 -30.09 -59.01
CA THR A 496 16.83 -28.68 -58.72
C THR A 496 15.61 -28.24 -59.50
N GLU A 497 14.69 -27.48 -58.91
CA GLU A 497 14.07 -26.32 -59.58
C GLU A 497 13.28 -25.43 -58.61
N SER A 498 13.04 -24.19 -59.06
CA SER A 498 12.52 -23.06 -58.29
C SER A 498 11.13 -22.62 -58.74
N SER A 499 10.25 -22.23 -57.81
CA SER A 499 9.06 -21.38 -58.06
C SER A 499 8.51 -20.88 -56.70
N GLN A 500 8.49 -19.57 -56.44
CA GLN A 500 7.46 -18.55 -56.74
C GLN A 500 6.46 -18.30 -55.60
N PHE A 501 6.50 -17.04 -55.11
CA PHE A 501 5.47 -16.21 -54.45
C PHE A 501 4.23 -16.81 -53.77
N ALA A 502 4.01 -16.36 -52.52
CA ALA A 502 2.70 -15.85 -52.05
C ALA A 502 2.89 -14.85 -50.90
N GLU A 503 2.30 -13.65 -51.01
CA GLU A 503 2.19 -12.69 -49.90
C GLU A 503 1.01 -13.06 -48.98
N PRO A 504 1.09 -12.84 -47.66
CA PRO A 504 -0.06 -13.02 -46.77
C PRO A 504 -1.07 -11.87 -46.94
N GLN A 505 -2.35 -12.20 -47.07
CA GLN A 505 -3.44 -11.23 -47.19
C GLN A 505 -3.61 -10.39 -45.91
N GLN A 506 -3.99 -9.12 -46.09
CA GLN A 506 -4.38 -8.22 -45.00
C GLN A 506 -5.66 -8.75 -44.31
N SER A 507 -5.60 -8.97 -42.99
CA SER A 507 -6.80 -9.12 -42.17
C SER A 507 -7.30 -7.75 -41.74
N GLU A 508 -8.59 -7.46 -41.97
CA GLU A 508 -9.22 -6.17 -41.69
C GLU A 508 -9.05 -5.75 -40.22
N GLN A 509 -8.56 -4.53 -39.99
CA GLN A 509 -8.60 -3.91 -38.67
C GLN A 509 -10.02 -3.40 -38.40
N VAL A 510 -10.71 -4.01 -37.42
CA VAL A 510 -11.92 -3.42 -36.85
C VAL A 510 -11.52 -2.16 -36.08
N VAL A 511 -11.81 -1.00 -36.67
CA VAL A 511 -11.57 0.30 -36.03
C VAL A 511 -12.55 0.48 -34.89
N TYR A 512 -12.04 0.44 -33.65
CA TYR A 512 -12.82 0.77 -32.46
C TYR A 512 -12.83 2.29 -32.26
N GLU A 513 -13.90 2.95 -32.67
CA GLU A 513 -14.19 4.31 -32.21
C GLU A 513 -14.70 4.27 -30.77
N PRO A 514 -14.09 5.00 -29.82
CA PRO A 514 -14.58 5.03 -28.45
C PRO A 514 -15.92 5.78 -28.38
N PRO A 515 -16.95 5.24 -27.69
CA PRO A 515 -18.21 5.95 -27.52
C PRO A 515 -18.00 7.23 -26.69
N VAL A 516 -18.69 8.30 -27.10
CA VAL A 516 -18.78 9.54 -26.33
C VAL A 516 -19.41 9.23 -24.96
N PRO A 517 -18.91 9.78 -23.84
CA PRO A 517 -19.50 9.54 -22.52
C PRO A 517 -20.99 9.88 -22.50
N SER A 518 -21.83 8.93 -22.09
CA SER A 518 -23.27 9.14 -21.98
C SER A 518 -23.60 10.14 -20.86
N VAL A 519 -24.71 10.84 -21.05
CA VAL A 519 -25.26 11.85 -20.14
C VAL A 519 -25.55 11.22 -18.78
N ALA A 520 -25.43 12.01 -17.70
CA ALA A 520 -25.74 11.58 -16.34
C ALA A 520 -27.09 10.87 -16.24
N GLU A 521 -27.07 9.63 -15.74
CA GLU A 521 -28.27 8.80 -15.58
C GLU A 521 -29.16 9.38 -14.47
N SER A 522 -30.37 9.78 -14.83
CA SER A 522 -31.33 10.34 -13.89
C SER A 522 -32.05 9.25 -13.11
N VAL A 523 -31.79 9.13 -11.81
CA VAL A 523 -32.60 8.30 -10.92
C VAL A 523 -34.03 8.85 -10.89
N PHE A 524 -35.02 7.98 -11.09
CA PHE A 524 -36.43 8.33 -10.98
C PHE A 524 -37.00 7.74 -9.68
N LEU A 525 -37.41 8.61 -8.76
CA LEU A 525 -38.16 8.24 -7.56
C LEU A 525 -39.65 8.55 -7.78
N PRO A 526 -40.58 7.67 -7.36
CA PRO A 526 -42.01 7.99 -7.35
C PRO A 526 -42.29 9.14 -6.37
N ALA A 527 -43.42 9.83 -6.56
CA ALA A 527 -43.83 10.90 -5.63
C ALA A 527 -44.10 10.33 -4.23
N GLU A 528 -43.65 11.04 -3.19
CA GLU A 528 -43.86 10.62 -1.80
C GLU A 528 -45.34 10.42 -1.46
N THR A 529 -45.63 9.37 -0.72
CA THR A 529 -46.91 9.17 -0.06
C THR A 529 -46.87 9.64 1.39
N PRO A 530 -48.04 10.00 2.00
CA PRO A 530 -48.11 10.29 3.43
C PRO A 530 -47.65 9.10 4.31
N ASP A 531 -47.75 7.88 3.78
CA ASP A 531 -47.41 6.63 4.44
C ASP A 531 -45.91 6.29 4.42
N ASP A 532 -45.13 6.90 3.52
CA ASP A 532 -43.69 6.63 3.39
C ASP A 532 -42.93 7.08 4.66
N VAL A 533 -42.02 6.26 5.16
CA VAL A 533 -41.22 6.58 6.35
C VAL A 533 -40.01 7.42 5.96
N ILE A 534 -39.31 7.08 4.88
CA ILE A 534 -38.18 7.85 4.35
C ILE A 534 -38.69 8.95 3.43
N LYS A 535 -38.40 10.21 3.78
CA LYS A 535 -38.73 11.40 2.98
C LYS A 535 -37.58 11.75 2.03
N GLN A 536 -37.89 12.29 0.85
CA GLN A 536 -36.94 12.74 -0.18
C GLN A 536 -36.29 14.10 0.16
N THR A 537 -36.24 14.44 1.45
CA THR A 537 -35.30 15.44 1.96
C THR A 537 -33.88 14.91 1.74
N GLY A 538 -32.99 15.70 1.14
CA GLY A 538 -31.67 15.24 0.67
C GLY A 538 -30.65 14.81 1.74
N ASP A 539 -31.08 14.66 3.01
CA ASP A 539 -30.27 14.34 4.18
C ASP A 539 -30.71 12.99 4.80
N GLY A 540 -29.79 12.29 5.47
CA GLY A 540 -30.09 11.05 6.20
C GLY A 540 -30.30 9.82 5.30
N PRO A 541 -31.27 8.91 5.58
CA PRO A 541 -31.41 7.64 4.85
C PRO A 541 -31.66 7.81 3.35
N ALA A 542 -32.34 8.88 2.94
CA ALA A 542 -32.56 9.20 1.53
C ALA A 542 -31.24 9.35 0.76
N TYR A 543 -30.25 10.03 1.36
CA TYR A 543 -28.95 10.25 0.73
C TYR A 543 -28.26 8.93 0.36
N VAL A 544 -28.26 7.94 1.25
CA VAL A 544 -27.62 6.64 1.01
C VAL A 544 -28.37 5.85 -0.07
N ILE A 545 -29.71 5.88 -0.03
CA ILE A 545 -30.59 4.91 -0.71
C ILE A 545 -31.04 5.38 -2.11
N GLN A 546 -30.97 6.68 -2.41
CA GLN A 546 -31.43 7.28 -3.68
C GLN A 546 -30.56 6.96 -4.92
N HIS A 547 -29.59 6.04 -4.83
CA HIS A 547 -28.67 5.74 -5.93
C HIS A 547 -29.20 4.66 -6.88
N SER A 548 -28.79 4.72 -8.16
CA SER A 548 -29.18 3.75 -9.21
C SER A 548 -28.67 2.33 -8.95
N GLY A 549 -27.56 2.22 -8.21
CA GLY A 549 -27.06 0.98 -7.64
C GLY A 549 -26.06 1.27 -6.52
N LEU A 550 -25.89 0.29 -5.64
CA LEU A 550 -25.00 0.33 -4.49
C LEU A 550 -24.03 -0.86 -4.54
N MET A 551 -22.74 -0.64 -4.36
CA MET A 551 -21.75 -1.69 -4.11
C MET A 551 -21.46 -1.77 -2.62
N ILE A 552 -21.48 -2.99 -2.07
CA ILE A 552 -21.18 -3.26 -0.67
C ILE A 552 -19.91 -4.10 -0.62
N GLY A 553 -18.83 -3.52 -0.09
CA GLY A 553 -17.53 -4.16 0.02
C GLY A 553 -17.03 -4.19 1.46
N ARG A 554 -16.43 -5.30 1.88
CA ARG A 554 -15.82 -5.41 3.21
C ARG A 554 -14.65 -4.44 3.35
N GLN A 555 -14.68 -3.58 4.36
CA GLN A 555 -13.59 -2.66 4.65
C GLN A 555 -12.52 -3.39 5.46
N ILE A 556 -11.43 -3.83 4.80
CA ILE A 556 -10.26 -4.42 5.48
C ILE A 556 -9.44 -3.26 6.06
N GLU A 557 -9.84 -2.77 7.23
CA GLU A 557 -9.13 -1.70 7.93
C GLU A 557 -8.28 -2.19 9.11
N MET A 558 -7.03 -1.74 9.13
CA MET A 558 -6.17 -1.80 10.30
C MET A 558 -6.42 -0.57 11.20
N MET A 559 -7.27 -0.70 12.22
CA MET A 559 -7.09 -0.11 13.58
C MET A 559 -6.67 1.40 13.65
N ASN A 560 -7.54 2.38 13.96
CA ASN A 560 -8.84 2.32 14.65
C ASN A 560 -9.58 3.71 14.64
N VAL A 561 -10.62 3.87 15.48
CA VAL A 561 -11.24 5.12 16.02
C VAL A 561 -12.46 5.71 15.30
N LEU A 562 -13.65 5.35 15.79
CA LEU A 562 -14.75 6.28 16.04
C LEU A 562 -15.46 5.82 17.34
N VAL A 563 -15.98 6.77 18.13
CA VAL A 563 -16.36 6.55 19.54
C VAL A 563 -17.43 5.46 19.70
N GLY A 564 -17.17 4.47 20.56
CA GLY A 564 -18.20 3.58 21.13
C GLY A 564 -18.38 2.19 20.50
N TYR A 565 -17.85 1.94 19.30
CA TYR A 565 -18.04 0.66 18.58
C TYR A 565 -16.70 0.07 18.07
N GLU A 566 -15.96 -0.58 18.97
CA GLU A 566 -14.79 -1.39 18.59
C GLU A 566 -15.22 -2.84 18.27
N GLN A 567 -14.56 -3.47 17.29
CA GLN A 567 -14.68 -4.89 16.86
C GLN A 567 -15.91 -5.35 16.02
N ALA A 568 -16.78 -4.43 15.60
CA ALA A 568 -17.82 -4.72 14.58
C ALA A 568 -17.23 -5.05 13.19
N ASN A 569 -17.85 -5.97 12.43
CA ASN A 569 -17.61 -6.06 10.97
C ASN A 569 -18.12 -4.77 10.31
N LYS A 570 -17.28 -4.10 9.53
CA LYS A 570 -17.65 -2.90 8.76
C LYS A 570 -17.55 -3.14 7.26
N TYR A 571 -18.55 -2.64 6.54
CA TYR A 571 -18.62 -2.66 5.09
C TYR A 571 -18.83 -1.23 4.60
N ALA A 572 -18.12 -0.83 3.54
CA ALA A 572 -18.36 0.43 2.86
C ALA A 572 -19.51 0.25 1.85
N VAL A 573 -20.36 1.27 1.74
CA VAL A 573 -21.44 1.36 0.75
C VAL A 573 -21.04 2.45 -0.24
N THR A 574 -20.80 2.08 -1.49
CA THR A 574 -20.46 3.02 -2.56
C THR A 574 -21.54 3.06 -3.64
N ASP A 575 -21.68 4.20 -4.32
CA ASP A 575 -22.57 4.34 -5.48
C ASP A 575 -21.99 3.69 -6.74
N HIS A 576 -22.71 3.81 -7.86
CA HIS A 576 -22.28 3.33 -9.17
C HIS A 576 -20.98 3.98 -9.70
N ASN A 577 -20.56 5.12 -9.15
CA ASN A 577 -19.32 5.83 -9.50
C ASN A 577 -18.15 5.48 -8.56
N GLY A 578 -18.38 4.65 -7.54
CA GLY A 578 -17.40 4.33 -6.50
C GLY A 578 -17.27 5.40 -5.41
N VAL A 579 -18.16 6.39 -5.36
CA VAL A 579 -18.23 7.39 -4.29
C VAL A 579 -18.79 6.70 -3.04
N ASN A 580 -18.13 6.86 -1.89
CA ASN A 580 -18.65 6.35 -0.62
C ASN A 580 -19.85 7.18 -0.18
N VAL A 581 -20.99 6.52 0.05
CA VAL A 581 -22.27 7.11 0.44
C VAL A 581 -22.72 6.69 1.83
N GLY A 582 -22.05 5.71 2.46
CA GLY A 582 -22.36 5.26 3.81
C GLY A 582 -21.58 4.00 4.23
N PHE A 583 -21.88 3.49 5.41
CA PHE A 583 -21.26 2.30 5.98
C PHE A 583 -22.30 1.35 6.57
N ILE A 584 -21.99 0.07 6.68
CA ILE A 584 -22.79 -0.92 7.41
C ILE A 584 -21.93 -1.48 8.55
N CYS A 585 -22.45 -1.44 9.78
CA CYS A 585 -21.79 -1.98 10.96
C CYS A 585 -22.65 -3.06 11.64
N GLU A 586 -22.08 -4.23 11.91
CA GLU A 586 -22.72 -5.33 12.67
C GLU A 586 -22.53 -5.12 14.19
N GLU A 587 -23.62 -5.08 14.97
CA GLU A 587 -23.50 -4.96 16.43
C GLU A 587 -22.91 -6.22 17.06
N GLU A 588 -21.94 -6.07 17.98
CA GLU A 588 -21.41 -7.20 18.73
C GLU A 588 -22.43 -7.74 19.74
N VAL A 589 -22.82 -9.01 19.57
CA VAL A 589 -23.39 -9.79 20.67
C VAL A 589 -22.22 -10.33 21.51
N SER A 590 -22.31 -10.11 22.83
CA SER A 590 -21.35 -10.53 23.89
C SER A 590 -20.61 -11.86 23.65
N PHE A 591 -19.49 -12.10 24.36
CA PHE A 591 -18.64 -13.30 24.21
C PHE A 591 -19.38 -14.66 24.06
N ALA A 592 -20.49 -14.86 24.78
CA ALA A 592 -21.35 -16.05 24.61
C ALA A 592 -22.08 -16.11 23.25
N GLY A 593 -22.52 -14.96 22.74
CA GLY A 593 -23.06 -14.78 21.39
C GLY A 593 -22.03 -15.05 20.29
N ASN A 594 -20.77 -14.65 20.46
CA ASN A 594 -19.70 -14.98 19.50
C ASN A 594 -19.41 -16.50 19.42
N ILE A 595 -19.56 -17.25 20.52
CA ILE A 595 -19.54 -18.73 20.48
C ILE A 595 -20.80 -19.27 19.80
N LEU A 596 -21.98 -18.73 20.14
CA LEU A 596 -23.26 -19.13 19.53
C LEU A 596 -23.28 -18.87 18.00
N ARG A 597 -22.56 -17.84 17.53
CA ARG A 597 -22.35 -17.47 16.11
C ARG A 597 -21.70 -18.60 15.31
N GLN A 598 -20.69 -19.27 15.89
CA GLN A 598 -20.03 -20.42 15.27
C GLN A 598 -20.91 -21.69 15.27
N VAL A 599 -21.79 -21.83 16.28
CA VAL A 599 -22.67 -23.02 16.42
C VAL A 599 -23.95 -22.92 15.58
N LEU A 600 -24.52 -21.72 15.39
CA LEU A 600 -25.78 -21.53 14.66
C LEU A 600 -25.60 -21.30 13.14
N GLY A 601 -24.42 -20.91 12.67
CA GLY A 601 -24.17 -20.58 11.27
C GLY A 601 -25.16 -19.53 10.75
N THR A 602 -25.86 -19.83 9.65
CA THR A 602 -26.90 -18.95 9.04
C THR A 602 -28.23 -18.93 9.80
N ARG A 603 -28.27 -19.39 11.05
CA ARG A 603 -29.40 -19.20 11.98
C ARG A 603 -29.05 -18.20 13.10
N ARG A 604 -27.99 -17.42 12.91
CA ARG A 604 -27.52 -16.41 13.89
C ARG A 604 -28.53 -15.26 14.04
N VAL A 605 -28.63 -14.77 15.27
CA VAL A 605 -29.15 -13.44 15.58
C VAL A 605 -28.19 -12.42 14.99
N PHE A 606 -28.70 -11.32 14.46
CA PHE A 606 -27.89 -10.28 13.84
C PHE A 606 -28.62 -8.95 13.91
N ASN A 607 -27.93 -7.93 14.42
CA ASN A 607 -28.31 -6.54 14.28
C ASN A 607 -27.24 -5.85 13.44
N ALA A 608 -27.66 -4.98 12.53
CA ALA A 608 -26.77 -4.04 11.87
C ALA A 608 -27.37 -2.65 11.82
N VAL A 609 -26.48 -1.66 11.79
CA VAL A 609 -26.81 -0.26 11.53
C VAL A 609 -26.19 0.17 10.21
N VAL A 610 -26.97 0.87 9.39
CA VAL A 610 -26.46 1.62 8.24
C VAL A 610 -26.15 3.02 8.74
N LEU A 611 -24.95 3.51 8.44
CA LEU A 611 -24.47 4.83 8.78
C LEU A 611 -24.37 5.70 7.52
N ASP A 612 -24.61 7.00 7.64
CA ASP A 612 -24.20 7.96 6.62
C ASP A 612 -22.67 8.18 6.61
N VAL A 613 -22.18 8.99 5.67
CA VAL A 613 -20.75 9.37 5.57
C VAL A 613 -20.22 10.16 6.77
N HIS A 614 -21.08 10.65 7.65
CA HIS A 614 -20.74 11.38 8.88
C HIS A 614 -20.75 10.46 10.12
N GLY A 615 -21.18 9.20 9.97
CA GLY A 615 -21.26 8.21 11.05
C GLY A 615 -22.59 8.21 11.82
N ASN A 616 -23.62 8.93 11.37
CA ASN A 616 -24.94 8.90 11.98
C ASN A 616 -25.71 7.66 11.53
N VAL A 617 -26.41 6.99 12.44
CA VAL A 617 -27.31 5.87 12.10
C VAL A 617 -28.48 6.40 11.25
N VAL A 618 -28.66 5.83 10.06
CA VAL A 618 -29.77 6.16 9.15
C VAL A 618 -30.79 5.03 9.02
N LEU A 619 -30.36 3.77 9.13
CA LEU A 619 -31.23 2.59 9.19
C LEU A 619 -30.74 1.60 10.25
N LYS A 620 -31.65 0.80 10.78
CA LYS A 620 -31.37 -0.36 11.64
C LYS A 620 -32.01 -1.61 11.02
N ILE A 621 -31.28 -2.72 11.05
CA ILE A 621 -31.71 -4.02 10.55
C ILE A 621 -31.68 -5.00 11.73
N ASN A 622 -32.81 -5.61 12.06
CA ASN A 622 -32.93 -6.53 13.19
C ASN A 622 -33.39 -7.92 12.73
N ARG A 623 -32.57 -8.95 13.00
CA ARG A 623 -32.90 -10.36 12.81
C ARG A 623 -33.02 -11.06 14.18
N PRO A 624 -34.24 -11.23 14.72
CA PRO A 624 -34.46 -11.76 16.05
C PRO A 624 -34.21 -13.28 16.14
N PHE A 625 -33.89 -13.77 17.34
CA PHE A 625 -33.71 -15.20 17.59
C PHE A 625 -35.05 -15.95 17.56
N LYS A 626 -35.21 -16.90 16.64
CA LYS A 626 -36.33 -17.86 16.62
C LYS A 626 -35.79 -19.29 16.45
N TRP A 627 -36.22 -20.21 17.32
CA TRP A 627 -35.77 -21.62 17.33
C TRP A 627 -36.25 -22.44 16.13
N PHE A 628 -37.31 -21.98 15.46
CA PHE A 628 -37.85 -22.55 14.23
C PHE A 628 -37.49 -21.66 13.02
N LEU A 629 -37.55 -22.22 11.81
CA LEU A 629 -36.94 -21.68 10.58
C LEU A 629 -37.44 -20.31 10.09
N ASN A 630 -38.43 -19.71 10.76
CA ASN A 630 -39.10 -18.48 10.35
C ASN A 630 -38.49 -17.31 11.12
N SER A 631 -37.48 -16.64 10.58
CA SER A 631 -37.01 -15.34 11.09
C SER A 631 -37.58 -14.23 10.22
N THR A 632 -38.29 -13.31 10.85
CA THR A 632 -38.80 -12.08 10.23
C THR A 632 -37.76 -11.01 10.49
N ILE A 633 -37.15 -10.46 9.44
CA ILE A 633 -36.13 -9.43 9.55
C ILE A 633 -36.82 -8.08 9.33
N THR A 634 -36.63 -7.16 10.27
CA THR A 634 -37.24 -5.82 10.21
C THR A 634 -36.20 -4.77 9.85
N ILE A 635 -36.61 -3.79 9.05
CA ILE A 635 -35.84 -2.58 8.73
C ILE A 635 -36.57 -1.40 9.36
N SER A 636 -35.86 -0.59 10.13
CA SER A 636 -36.38 0.62 10.76
C SER A 636 -35.46 1.83 10.54
N ASP A 637 -36.01 3.03 10.72
CA ASP A 637 -35.25 4.28 10.70
C ASP A 637 -34.40 4.46 11.97
N ALA A 638 -33.69 5.58 12.06
CA ALA A 638 -32.91 5.96 13.24
C ALA A 638 -33.75 6.00 14.54
N ASN A 639 -35.05 6.30 14.43
CA ASN A 639 -36.00 6.46 15.54
C ASN A 639 -36.80 5.18 15.87
N ASP A 640 -36.40 4.02 15.32
CA ASP A 640 -37.06 2.71 15.49
C ASP A 640 -38.48 2.63 14.86
N THR A 641 -38.80 3.51 13.93
CA THR A 641 -40.00 3.43 13.08
C THR A 641 -39.78 2.35 12.03
N VAL A 642 -40.61 1.31 12.03
CA VAL A 642 -40.52 0.20 11.06
C VAL A 642 -40.90 0.70 9.66
N ILE A 643 -39.97 0.56 8.73
CA ILE A 643 -40.13 0.87 7.30
C ILE A 643 -40.76 -0.33 6.60
N GLY A 644 -40.20 -1.52 6.82
CA GLY A 644 -40.69 -2.76 6.25
C GLY A 644 -40.02 -3.99 6.86
N GLU A 645 -40.43 -5.15 6.38
CA GLU A 645 -39.94 -6.44 6.86
C GLU A 645 -39.83 -7.45 5.72
N PHE A 646 -39.05 -8.50 5.93
CA PHE A 646 -39.02 -9.64 5.01
C PHE A 646 -38.89 -10.97 5.76
N ASP A 647 -39.55 -11.98 5.21
CA ASP A 647 -39.68 -13.31 5.80
C ASP A 647 -39.11 -14.38 4.84
N TYR A 648 -38.65 -15.49 5.42
CA TYR A 648 -38.39 -16.70 4.63
C TYR A 648 -39.71 -17.40 4.32
N SER A 649 -40.13 -17.34 3.05
CA SER A 649 -41.41 -17.91 2.62
C SER A 649 -41.46 -19.42 2.83
N PHE A 650 -42.46 -19.88 3.57
CA PHE A 650 -42.87 -21.29 3.59
C PHE A 650 -44.21 -21.37 2.85
N SER A 651 -44.16 -21.56 1.52
CA SER A 651 -45.36 -21.51 0.68
C SER A 651 -46.48 -22.41 1.21
N GLU A 652 -47.74 -22.02 1.00
CA GLU A 652 -48.92 -22.75 1.47
C GLU A 652 -48.99 -24.22 1.04
N ARG A 653 -48.17 -24.62 0.05
CA ARG A 653 -47.88 -26.00 -0.27
C ARG A 653 -46.70 -26.49 0.58
N ARG A 654 -47.02 -27.25 1.65
CA ARG A 654 -46.08 -27.88 2.61
C ARG A 654 -44.97 -28.74 1.95
N VAL A 655 -43.96 -28.13 1.35
CA VAL A 655 -42.76 -28.81 0.85
C VAL A 655 -41.54 -27.96 1.21
N TRP A 656 -40.79 -28.42 2.21
CA TRP A 656 -39.43 -27.92 2.44
C TRP A 656 -38.56 -28.27 1.24
N HIS A 657 -38.06 -27.27 0.52
CA HIS A 657 -37.14 -27.50 -0.60
C HIS A 657 -35.69 -27.45 -0.08
N PRO A 658 -34.92 -28.56 -0.13
CA PRO A 658 -33.53 -28.56 0.35
C PRO A 658 -32.58 -27.61 -0.40
N LEU A 659 -33.00 -27.09 -1.56
CA LEU A 659 -32.11 -26.56 -2.60
C LEU A 659 -32.53 -25.18 -3.14
N ARG A 660 -33.51 -24.50 -2.52
CA ARG A 660 -33.94 -23.14 -2.91
C ARG A 660 -34.25 -22.30 -1.67
N ARG A 661 -33.97 -21.00 -1.73
CA ARG A 661 -34.43 -20.00 -0.76
C ARG A 661 -35.42 -19.06 -1.42
N LYS A 662 -36.39 -18.64 -0.63
CA LYS A 662 -37.42 -17.69 -1.01
C LYS A 662 -37.53 -16.61 0.06
N TYR A 663 -37.46 -15.36 -0.36
CA TYR A 663 -37.65 -14.19 0.50
C TYR A 663 -38.92 -13.47 0.02
N ASP A 664 -39.88 -13.24 0.93
CA ASP A 664 -41.07 -12.42 0.68
C ASP A 664 -40.80 -11.03 1.32
N LEU A 665 -40.89 -9.94 0.54
CA LEU A 665 -40.55 -8.57 0.99
C LEU A 665 -41.82 -7.73 1.16
N PHE A 666 -41.95 -7.09 2.32
CA PHE A 666 -43.14 -6.36 2.75
C PHE A 666 -42.84 -4.90 3.13
N LEU A 667 -43.75 -4.00 2.78
CA LEU A 667 -43.88 -2.69 3.41
C LEU A 667 -45.10 -2.72 4.32
N LYS A 668 -44.88 -2.52 5.63
CA LYS A 668 -45.91 -2.75 6.67
C LYS A 668 -46.53 -4.15 6.48
N ASN A 669 -47.81 -4.22 6.11
CA ASN A 669 -48.53 -5.49 5.86
C ASN A 669 -48.73 -5.83 4.37
N LYS A 670 -48.11 -5.09 3.43
CA LYS A 670 -48.26 -5.32 1.98
C LYS A 670 -47.00 -5.94 1.40
N GLN A 671 -47.09 -7.16 0.86
CA GLN A 671 -46.02 -7.73 0.05
C GLN A 671 -45.88 -6.92 -1.23
N PHE A 672 -44.66 -6.47 -1.55
CA PHE A 672 -44.38 -5.72 -2.78
C PHE A 672 -43.40 -6.45 -3.71
N ALA A 673 -42.62 -7.39 -3.17
CA ALA A 673 -41.63 -8.14 -3.94
C ALA A 673 -41.33 -9.54 -3.38
N ILE A 674 -40.60 -10.30 -4.17
CA ILE A 674 -40.25 -11.70 -3.93
C ILE A 674 -38.87 -12.00 -4.55
N ILE A 675 -38.09 -12.88 -3.91
CA ILE A 675 -36.81 -13.37 -4.44
C ILE A 675 -36.84 -14.89 -4.38
N GLU A 676 -36.73 -15.57 -5.53
CA GLU A 676 -36.61 -17.03 -5.60
C GLU A 676 -35.25 -17.46 -6.16
N ALA A 677 -34.38 -18.00 -5.30
CA ALA A 677 -32.99 -18.31 -5.65
C ALA A 677 -32.61 -19.78 -5.38
N GLY A 678 -31.77 -20.34 -6.24
CA GLY A 678 -31.16 -21.67 -6.05
C GLY A 678 -30.16 -21.70 -4.89
N PHE A 679 -29.76 -22.89 -4.42
CA PHE A 679 -28.80 -23.07 -3.33
C PHE A 679 -27.36 -22.59 -3.65
N LEU A 680 -27.02 -22.47 -4.94
CA LEU A 680 -25.73 -21.97 -5.44
C LEU A 680 -25.91 -20.70 -6.31
N ALA A 681 -26.91 -19.87 -6.00
CA ALA A 681 -27.14 -18.63 -6.72
C ALA A 681 -26.05 -17.58 -6.41
N TRP A 682 -25.63 -16.87 -7.45
CA TRP A 682 -24.72 -15.72 -7.38
C TRP A 682 -25.40 -14.41 -7.79
N ASP A 683 -26.61 -14.52 -8.33
CA ASP A 683 -27.47 -13.47 -8.85
C ASP A 683 -28.88 -13.69 -8.27
N PHE A 684 -29.48 -12.64 -7.72
CA PHE A 684 -30.75 -12.69 -6.99
C PHE A 684 -31.67 -11.61 -7.53
N VAL A 685 -32.58 -12.00 -8.44
CA VAL A 685 -33.59 -11.10 -9.00
C VAL A 685 -34.70 -10.87 -7.98
N ILE A 686 -35.12 -9.61 -7.85
CA ILE A 686 -36.23 -9.16 -7.02
C ILE A 686 -37.41 -8.90 -7.96
N GLU A 687 -38.39 -9.80 -7.94
CA GLU A 687 -39.61 -9.75 -8.75
C GLU A 687 -40.75 -9.12 -7.95
N GLY A 688 -41.65 -8.40 -8.61
CA GLY A 688 -42.78 -7.68 -7.99
C GLY A 688 -44.03 -8.54 -7.78
N GLU A 689 -45.17 -7.87 -7.58
CA GLU A 689 -46.48 -8.51 -7.40
C GLU A 689 -47.02 -9.13 -8.71
N HIS A 690 -46.56 -8.64 -9.87
CA HIS A 690 -47.00 -9.12 -11.18
C HIS A 690 -45.97 -10.07 -11.83
N PRO A 691 -46.40 -11.19 -12.45
CA PRO A 691 -45.47 -12.12 -13.10
C PRO A 691 -44.62 -11.44 -14.19
N GLY A 692 -43.30 -11.49 -14.04
CA GLY A 692 -42.34 -10.81 -14.93
C GLY A 692 -42.03 -9.35 -14.56
N GLU A 693 -42.54 -8.84 -13.43
CA GLU A 693 -42.23 -7.50 -12.92
C GLU A 693 -40.82 -7.49 -12.28
N VAL A 694 -39.75 -7.22 -13.04
CA VAL A 694 -38.41 -7.07 -12.46
C VAL A 694 -38.27 -5.69 -11.82
N LEU A 695 -37.89 -5.67 -10.54
CA LEU A 695 -37.79 -4.46 -9.71
C LEU A 695 -36.35 -4.09 -9.34
N ALA A 696 -35.54 -5.07 -8.92
CA ALA A 696 -34.16 -4.91 -8.51
C ALA A 696 -33.36 -6.23 -8.67
N ALA A 697 -32.04 -6.21 -8.48
CA ALA A 697 -31.21 -7.41 -8.49
C ALA A 697 -30.00 -7.28 -7.54
N VAL A 698 -29.58 -8.38 -6.93
CA VAL A 698 -28.37 -8.44 -6.07
C VAL A 698 -27.41 -9.48 -6.65
N ASN A 699 -26.26 -9.04 -7.14
CA ASN A 699 -25.33 -9.89 -7.90
C ASN A 699 -23.91 -9.82 -7.32
N ARG A 700 -23.17 -10.94 -7.38
CA ARG A 700 -21.76 -11.06 -6.95
C ARG A 700 -20.79 -11.34 -8.11
N ASN A 701 -21.28 -11.47 -9.33
CA ASN A 701 -20.45 -11.77 -10.50
C ASN A 701 -20.70 -10.71 -11.60
N PHE A 702 -19.73 -9.82 -11.81
CA PHE A 702 -19.94 -8.61 -12.63
C PHE A 702 -19.55 -8.79 -14.10
N ALA A 703 -20.54 -8.79 -14.98
CA ALA A 703 -20.37 -8.61 -16.42
C ALA A 703 -21.30 -7.48 -16.90
N GLY A 704 -20.73 -6.33 -17.29
CA GLY A 704 -21.49 -5.22 -17.91
C GLY A 704 -21.48 -3.89 -17.15
N PHE A 705 -21.06 -3.86 -15.87
CA PHE A 705 -20.82 -2.58 -15.18
C PHE A 705 -19.47 -1.98 -15.61
N ALA A 706 -19.33 -0.65 -15.54
CA ALA A 706 -18.21 0.07 -16.15
C ALA A 706 -16.83 -0.39 -15.65
N ARG A 707 -16.06 -1.06 -16.53
CA ARG A 707 -14.63 -1.42 -16.44
C ARG A 707 -14.11 -1.89 -15.06
N GLU A 708 -14.05 -3.21 -14.91
CA GLU A 708 -13.09 -3.93 -14.04
C GLU A 708 -12.98 -3.41 -12.60
N ILE A 709 -14.08 -3.52 -11.85
CA ILE A 709 -14.10 -3.29 -10.41
C ILE A 709 -14.39 -4.63 -9.69
N PHE A 710 -13.38 -5.09 -8.94
CA PHE A 710 -13.31 -6.27 -8.06
C PHE A 710 -13.44 -7.68 -8.67
N THR A 711 -12.28 -8.36 -8.79
CA THR A 711 -12.17 -9.81 -8.54
C THR A 711 -11.72 -10.08 -7.09
N ASP A 712 -12.38 -9.44 -6.12
CA ASP A 712 -12.18 -9.71 -4.69
C ASP A 712 -13.39 -10.46 -4.15
N THR A 713 -13.17 -11.50 -3.35
CA THR A 713 -14.21 -12.48 -2.98
C THR A 713 -15.17 -11.98 -1.88
N GLY A 714 -15.26 -10.66 -1.66
CA GLY A 714 -16.02 -10.02 -0.58
C GLY A 714 -16.79 -8.75 -0.98
N VAL A 715 -17.13 -8.58 -2.27
CA VAL A 715 -17.97 -7.47 -2.77
C VAL A 715 -19.20 -8.01 -3.48
N TYR A 716 -20.36 -7.39 -3.28
CA TYR A 716 -21.59 -7.61 -4.05
C TYR A 716 -22.24 -6.26 -4.40
N ALA A 717 -23.06 -6.22 -5.44
CA ALA A 717 -23.80 -5.01 -5.80
C ALA A 717 -25.32 -5.24 -5.78
N ILE A 718 -26.03 -4.16 -5.51
CA ILE A 718 -27.48 -4.04 -5.58
C ILE A 718 -27.77 -3.10 -6.74
N HIS A 719 -28.39 -3.63 -7.79
CA HIS A 719 -28.91 -2.84 -8.90
C HIS A 719 -30.35 -2.45 -8.56
N MET A 720 -30.65 -1.16 -8.59
CA MET A 720 -31.98 -0.63 -8.28
C MET A 720 -32.64 0.00 -9.50
N ASP A 721 -31.89 0.66 -10.38
CA ASP A 721 -32.41 1.30 -11.60
C ASP A 721 -31.82 0.73 -12.90
N ASN A 722 -30.55 0.31 -12.91
CA ASN A 722 -29.87 -0.20 -14.11
C ASN A 722 -29.98 -1.72 -14.22
N ILE A 723 -31.14 -2.21 -14.68
CA ILE A 723 -31.41 -3.62 -14.97
C ILE A 723 -32.20 -3.71 -16.28
N GLU A 724 -31.84 -4.67 -17.14
CA GLU A 724 -32.66 -5.04 -18.29
C GLU A 724 -34.07 -5.44 -17.84
N ASP A 725 -35.09 -5.05 -18.61
CA ASP A 725 -36.51 -5.29 -18.32
C ASP A 725 -37.04 -4.71 -16.98
N LYS A 726 -36.39 -3.70 -16.39
CA LYS A 726 -36.94 -2.98 -15.22
C LYS A 726 -38.33 -2.41 -15.52
N THR A 727 -39.30 -2.74 -14.68
CA THR A 727 -40.74 -2.52 -14.96
C THR A 727 -41.35 -1.29 -14.30
N ARG A 728 -40.90 -0.90 -13.10
CA ARG A 728 -41.32 0.35 -12.42
C ARG A 728 -40.24 0.90 -11.49
N ALA A 729 -40.34 2.18 -11.15
CA ALA A 729 -39.49 2.80 -10.14
C ALA A 729 -39.80 2.29 -8.72
N LEU A 730 -38.78 2.35 -7.86
CA LEU A 730 -38.84 1.95 -6.46
C LEU A 730 -38.88 3.19 -5.55
N SER A 731 -39.74 3.17 -4.53
CA SER A 731 -39.73 4.17 -3.46
C SER A 731 -38.49 4.02 -2.56
N LEU A 732 -38.16 5.04 -1.77
CA LEU A 732 -37.03 4.96 -0.83
C LEU A 732 -37.23 3.87 0.23
N ASP A 733 -38.48 3.66 0.68
CA ASP A 733 -38.85 2.59 1.61
C ASP A 733 -38.63 1.19 0.98
N GLU A 734 -39.05 0.98 -0.28
CA GLU A 734 -38.81 -0.29 -0.99
C GLU A 734 -37.30 -0.57 -1.14
N ARG A 735 -36.53 0.45 -1.54
CA ARG A 735 -35.06 0.37 -1.65
C ARG A 735 -34.37 0.07 -0.31
N ALA A 736 -34.89 0.60 0.81
CA ALA A 736 -34.40 0.31 2.15
C ALA A 736 -34.58 -1.16 2.56
N VAL A 737 -35.75 -1.74 2.27
CA VAL A 737 -36.01 -3.17 2.51
C VAL A 737 -35.11 -4.05 1.62
N ILE A 738 -34.90 -3.66 0.36
CA ILE A 738 -33.99 -4.35 -0.56
C ILE A 738 -32.55 -4.34 -0.05
N LEU A 739 -32.05 -3.21 0.47
CA LEU A 739 -30.72 -3.12 1.09
C LEU A 739 -30.59 -4.05 2.31
N GLY A 740 -31.59 -4.07 3.20
CA GLY A 740 -31.63 -4.99 4.35
C GLY A 740 -31.66 -6.47 3.94
N CYS A 741 -32.37 -6.80 2.86
CA CYS A 741 -32.42 -8.14 2.29
C CYS A 741 -31.07 -8.56 1.68
N ALA A 742 -30.40 -7.69 0.93
CA ALA A 742 -29.10 -7.95 0.32
C ALA A 742 -28.01 -8.28 1.37
N ILE A 743 -27.99 -7.56 2.49
CA ILE A 743 -27.09 -7.84 3.63
C ILE A 743 -27.36 -9.23 4.22
N THR A 744 -28.61 -9.68 4.23
CA THR A 744 -28.96 -11.04 4.69
C THR A 744 -28.59 -12.12 3.67
N ILE A 745 -28.67 -11.82 2.37
CA ILE A 745 -28.18 -12.70 1.30
C ILE A 745 -26.67 -12.92 1.41
N ASP A 746 -25.88 -11.88 1.68
CA ASP A 746 -24.43 -12.00 1.90
C ASP A 746 -24.09 -13.01 3.02
N ILE A 747 -24.78 -12.90 4.15
CA ILE A 747 -24.61 -13.78 5.32
C ILE A 747 -25.11 -15.21 5.04
N ASP A 748 -26.21 -15.38 4.30
CA ASP A 748 -26.81 -16.69 4.07
C ASP A 748 -26.13 -17.47 2.93
N TYR A 749 -25.57 -16.79 1.94
CA TYR A 749 -25.01 -17.36 0.70
C TYR A 749 -23.53 -17.07 0.49
N PHE A 750 -23.12 -15.80 0.57
CA PHE A 750 -21.80 -15.39 0.09
C PHE A 750 -20.68 -15.70 1.08
N SER A 751 -20.93 -15.53 2.38
CA SER A 751 -20.00 -15.88 3.46
C SER A 751 -19.85 -17.39 3.70
N ARG A 752 -20.66 -18.24 3.05
CA ARG A 752 -20.49 -19.71 3.09
C ARG A 752 -19.43 -20.21 2.13
N HIS A 753 -19.21 -19.49 1.04
CA HIS A 753 -18.31 -19.89 -0.05
C HIS A 753 -16.87 -19.38 0.15
N SER A 754 -16.61 -18.60 1.20
CA SER A 754 -15.29 -18.07 1.54
C SER A 754 -14.43 -18.99 2.41
N ASP A 755 -15.01 -20.00 3.06
CA ASP A 755 -14.29 -20.88 4.02
C ASP A 755 -13.72 -22.17 3.38
N HIS A 756 -13.75 -22.31 2.05
CA HIS A 756 -13.15 -23.43 1.31
C HIS A 756 -12.29 -22.89 0.14
N GLY A 757 -11.11 -22.35 0.47
CA GLY A 757 -10.09 -21.89 -0.48
C GLY A 757 -8.69 -22.03 0.11
#